data_AF-H9ULF9-F1
#
_entry.id   AF-H9ULF9-F1
#
_cell.length_a   1.000
_cell.length_b   1.000
_cell.length_c   1.000
_cell.angle_alpha   90.00
_cell.angle_beta   90.00
_cell.angle_gamma   90.00
#
_symmetry.space_group_name_H-M   'P 1'
#
loop_
_entity.id
_entity.type
_entity.pdbx_description
1 polymer ?
#
loop_
_entity_poly.entity_id
_entity_poly.type
_entity_poly.pdbx_seq_one_letter_code
_entity_poly.pdbx_strand_id
1 'polypeptide(L)'
;MTYIDDCREHALELVRGFLSNIDDSSGLVIIQNTDGALPKEVLTEPAYADSLRLFTCAPVFLGNYFPFLQIIQEAWESSAGQLSLREFLPRHQGLIRRQLEKLPGDSPEEVLLDEWDFEHSRMQRGIRQTAMHCCRGKLLVLQAAQHLTSSSLGICRQIADSSSETVVLVTSGVSNDDLEADWNALMEAAEERDAFLLLPSSRIAPAAAPSLPADTCAAADSAKTALSLFAAREAQQLFQALLHEHEAGIRTIPDHVRLDIYLQLGRIAYFAREWDDCIARLQHMSALAQRLGSQPVLVHAYWRMGVAFQKKDDLQEAERMSLQARKIADQHQLPVERFYADFLYFQIEDQRRFQSIPEFETFFTDLLDRARELGFENTYAFIATNPFGLYSAYSRRIAGLHADGLQTAARLQNDWRLAEAHQTMGLAYAVQGDYPATLAEYSRSREIRVRLGEPIGLAAVSNGMGYYQLMQGDYQAALDDFHQAMQYLRETREYHEIAMTLFNMALCSLLSLQFSYAATLLQHCSRLMRVMNRENLAYHSRFGILCLHGLAFALAGSRSKAQRLLNQISLYGFHPYQGKNEEFFWHELLQAVLAPAAAAPHLAAAEDYLFRTNDRIDYMAPFFFYILSQLDIYPARNLQRCGVQAAERHNRFYQAAAAGSPPPINPPHEDDLGWILMSARMQRSLVHLHRQVSEIRFLSDLQDVLANSESVGELTDSITDRIYSSFPFAAVYFFSVSPEEEIQLAAYRGRDATPDPQVPQLLPAVDAACQDQRIVTLPDGSSVVHLCIGTVPDILGRIWCIPENPAYLERVETLQILAIATRQLAAALSRIQQQETIVAQWQELKRKNILLEKLSTTDPLTNLGNRTALYKTLHSEVNRIIRYGRNSVPCSVMFIDLDNFKLINDTLGHAAGDYVLARTAHLILSELRDTDQAFRYGGDEFVVVLPETPAENCRIVAGRIHQRMAEARGFSRDLAQELQLDVPPALKEHLSLSIGITAAESATAGFDPEILLDQADRALYAAKRAGKDQSLVFTIDSDTDS
;
A
#
# COMPACT_ATOMS: atom_id res chain seq x y z
N MET A 1 22.54 -38.06 -31.64
CA MET A 1 21.06 -38.10 -31.56
C MET A 1 20.64 -39.34 -30.80
N THR A 2 21.01 -40.55 -31.22
CA THR A 2 20.72 -41.82 -30.51
C THR A 2 21.12 -41.89 -29.03
N TYR A 3 22.28 -41.39 -28.60
CA TYR A 3 22.68 -41.41 -27.17
C TYR A 3 21.89 -40.42 -26.28
N ILE A 4 21.38 -39.32 -26.87
CA ILE A 4 20.57 -38.32 -26.15
C ILE A 4 19.13 -38.82 -26.02
N ASP A 5 18.60 -39.50 -27.04
CA ASP A 5 17.30 -40.13 -26.99
C ASP A 5 17.28 -41.30 -25.98
N ASP A 6 18.36 -42.10 -25.90
CA ASP A 6 18.52 -43.18 -24.92
C ASP A 6 18.67 -42.66 -23.48
N CYS A 7 19.45 -41.59 -23.22
CA CYS A 7 19.57 -40.99 -21.88
C CYS A 7 18.28 -40.27 -21.45
N ARG A 8 17.55 -39.66 -22.40
CA ARG A 8 16.23 -39.07 -22.18
C ARG A 8 15.20 -40.14 -21.83
N GLU A 9 15.15 -41.23 -22.60
CA GLU A 9 14.31 -42.40 -22.29
C GLU A 9 14.67 -43.03 -20.95
N HIS A 10 15.95 -43.15 -20.58
CA HIS A 10 16.35 -43.80 -19.32
C HIS A 10 16.08 -42.93 -18.07
N ALA A 11 16.28 -41.61 -18.16
CA ALA A 11 15.87 -40.68 -17.11
C ALA A 11 14.34 -40.60 -17.00
N LEU A 12 13.64 -40.66 -18.14
CA LEU A 12 12.19 -40.84 -18.20
C LEU A 12 11.79 -42.21 -17.65
N GLU A 13 12.53 -43.30 -17.83
CA GLU A 13 12.26 -44.65 -17.32
C GLU A 13 12.45 -44.76 -15.81
N LEU A 14 13.41 -44.04 -15.21
CA LEU A 14 13.56 -43.94 -13.75
C LEU A 14 12.42 -43.13 -13.11
N VAL A 15 12.01 -42.06 -13.77
CA VAL A 15 10.83 -41.27 -13.39
C VAL A 15 9.53 -42.05 -13.67
N ARG A 16 9.42 -42.80 -14.78
CA ARG A 16 8.32 -43.71 -15.19
C ARG A 16 8.27 -44.98 -14.32
N GLY A 17 9.40 -45.46 -13.81
CA GLY A 17 9.47 -46.57 -12.86
C GLY A 17 8.88 -46.18 -11.50
N PHE A 18 9.03 -44.91 -11.14
CA PHE A 18 8.33 -44.27 -10.02
C PHE A 18 6.86 -43.92 -10.37
N LEU A 19 6.56 -43.67 -11.66
CA LEU A 19 5.26 -43.24 -12.20
C LEU A 19 4.59 -44.28 -13.11
N SER A 20 4.64 -45.58 -12.79
CA SER A 20 4.35 -46.72 -13.71
C SER A 20 2.90 -46.89 -14.20
N ASN A 21 2.19 -45.80 -14.51
CA ASN A 21 0.87 -45.82 -15.14
C ASN A 21 0.61 -44.75 -16.21
N ILE A 22 1.57 -43.94 -16.68
CA ILE A 22 1.28 -42.97 -17.77
C ILE A 22 2.37 -42.98 -18.86
N ASP A 23 1.93 -43.17 -20.10
CA ASP A 23 2.72 -43.34 -21.32
C ASP A 23 2.81 -42.03 -22.15
N ASP A 24 3.84 -41.98 -22.98
CA ASP A 24 4.46 -40.96 -23.83
C ASP A 24 3.78 -39.63 -24.28
N SER A 25 4.62 -38.55 -24.22
CA SER A 25 4.90 -37.54 -25.28
C SER A 25 4.46 -36.05 -25.18
N SER A 26 4.51 -35.36 -24.04
CA SER A 26 4.60 -33.87 -24.01
C SER A 26 4.77 -33.27 -22.60
N GLY A 27 5.47 -32.12 -22.52
CA GLY A 27 5.25 -31.10 -21.48
C GLY A 27 5.65 -31.39 -20.02
N LEU A 28 5.41 -30.38 -19.18
CA LEU A 28 5.94 -30.14 -17.84
C LEU A 28 5.47 -31.12 -16.72
N VAL A 29 6.26 -32.14 -16.39
CA VAL A 29 5.83 -33.16 -15.41
C VAL A 29 5.85 -32.66 -13.96
N ILE A 30 4.74 -32.85 -13.21
CA ILE A 30 4.67 -32.59 -11.77
C ILE A 30 4.79 -33.89 -10.95
N ILE A 31 5.69 -33.91 -9.96
CA ILE A 31 5.87 -35.04 -9.05
C ILE A 31 5.56 -34.61 -7.61
N GLN A 32 4.65 -35.32 -6.94
CA GLN A 32 4.31 -35.12 -5.53
C GLN A 32 5.23 -35.98 -4.64
N ASN A 33 5.91 -35.36 -3.68
CA ASN A 33 6.55 -36.06 -2.58
C ASN A 33 6.13 -35.45 -1.23
N THR A 34 5.73 -36.28 -0.28
CA THR A 34 5.39 -35.88 1.10
C THR A 34 6.55 -35.20 1.82
N ASP A 35 7.79 -35.47 1.40
CA ASP A 35 9.00 -34.90 2.01
C ASP A 35 9.62 -33.73 1.19
N GLY A 36 9.00 -33.35 0.05
CA GLY A 36 9.47 -32.23 -0.78
C GLY A 36 10.80 -32.43 -1.52
N ALA A 37 11.46 -33.58 -1.39
CA ALA A 37 12.79 -33.85 -1.97
C ALA A 37 12.80 -35.15 -2.79
N LEU A 38 13.40 -35.18 -4.00
CA LEU A 38 13.68 -36.45 -4.68
C LEU A 38 14.66 -37.30 -3.84
N PRO A 39 14.58 -38.64 -3.84
CA PRO A 39 15.51 -39.49 -3.10
C PRO A 39 16.96 -39.18 -3.50
N LYS A 40 17.84 -38.94 -2.51
CA LYS A 40 19.27 -38.64 -2.72
C LYS A 40 19.99 -39.67 -3.60
N GLU A 41 19.52 -40.91 -3.58
CA GLU A 41 20.07 -42.05 -4.35
C GLU A 41 19.87 -41.90 -5.87
N VAL A 42 18.80 -41.24 -6.33
CA VAL A 42 18.54 -40.99 -7.77
C VAL A 42 19.38 -39.81 -8.28
N LEU A 43 19.65 -38.83 -7.42
CA LEU A 43 20.33 -37.58 -7.75
C LEU A 43 21.87 -37.67 -7.75
N THR A 44 22.43 -38.76 -7.23
CA THR A 44 23.89 -38.92 -7.04
C THR A 44 24.51 -39.96 -7.97
N GLU A 45 23.73 -40.60 -8.85
CA GLU A 45 24.29 -41.48 -9.87
C GLU A 45 25.07 -40.67 -10.92
N PRO A 46 26.39 -40.92 -11.09
CA PRO A 46 27.23 -40.18 -12.03
C PRO A 46 26.75 -40.22 -13.48
N ALA A 47 25.91 -41.22 -13.83
CA ALA A 47 25.36 -41.40 -15.17
C ALA A 47 24.42 -40.27 -15.63
N TYR A 48 23.81 -39.51 -14.70
CA TYR A 48 22.78 -38.51 -15.03
C TYR A 48 23.23 -37.05 -14.86
N ALA A 49 24.40 -36.80 -14.26
CA ALA A 49 24.90 -35.45 -13.97
C ALA A 49 25.04 -34.57 -15.23
N ASP A 50 25.32 -35.18 -16.39
CA ASP A 50 25.46 -34.46 -17.65
C ASP A 50 24.11 -34.15 -18.34
N SER A 51 23.05 -34.89 -17.99
CA SER A 51 21.74 -34.83 -18.67
C SER A 51 20.65 -34.10 -17.87
N LEU A 52 20.91 -33.75 -16.61
CA LEU A 52 19.92 -33.15 -15.71
C LEU A 52 20.45 -31.89 -15.02
N ARG A 53 19.60 -30.88 -14.84
CA ARG A 53 19.84 -29.71 -13.99
C ARG A 53 18.77 -29.63 -12.92
N LEU A 54 19.18 -29.80 -11.65
CA LEU A 54 18.30 -29.72 -10.49
C LEU A 54 18.47 -28.37 -9.78
N PHE A 55 17.35 -27.72 -9.46
CA PHE A 55 17.30 -26.56 -8.58
C PHE A 55 16.31 -26.80 -7.45
N THR A 56 16.62 -26.31 -6.25
CA THR A 56 15.69 -26.37 -5.11
C THR A 56 15.21 -24.96 -4.79
N CYS A 57 13.91 -24.74 -4.91
CA CYS A 57 13.24 -23.50 -4.53
C CYS A 57 13.05 -23.49 -3.01
N ALA A 58 13.75 -22.60 -2.31
CA ALA A 58 13.66 -22.42 -0.87
C ALA A 58 12.64 -21.32 -0.51
N PRO A 59 12.07 -21.31 0.70
CA PRO A 59 11.23 -20.21 1.21
C PRO A 59 12.01 -18.91 1.52
N VAL A 60 13.26 -18.80 1.07
CA VAL A 60 14.12 -17.61 1.19
C VAL A 60 14.09 -16.87 -0.15
N PHE A 61 14.40 -15.57 -0.19
CA PHE A 61 14.49 -14.83 -1.45
C PHE A 61 15.48 -15.51 -2.42
N LEU A 62 14.93 -16.10 -3.49
CA LEU A 62 15.67 -16.91 -4.48
C LEU A 62 16.38 -16.06 -5.56
N GLY A 63 16.16 -14.75 -5.58
CA GLY A 63 16.56 -13.87 -6.68
C GLY A 63 15.50 -13.76 -7.78
N ASN A 64 15.61 -12.72 -8.61
CA ASN A 64 14.66 -12.42 -9.68
C ASN A 64 14.66 -13.54 -10.73
N TYR A 65 13.50 -13.93 -11.24
CA TYR A 65 13.36 -14.97 -12.28
C TYR A 65 14.11 -16.28 -11.99
N PHE A 66 14.26 -16.67 -10.72
CA PHE A 66 14.97 -17.89 -10.37
C PHE A 66 14.25 -19.16 -10.89
N PRO A 67 14.97 -20.16 -11.44
CA PRO A 67 16.43 -20.22 -11.63
C PRO A 67 16.91 -19.74 -13.00
N PHE A 68 16.03 -19.22 -13.85
CA PHE A 68 16.33 -18.91 -15.24
C PHE A 68 17.45 -17.88 -15.39
N LEU A 69 17.45 -16.81 -14.61
CA LEU A 69 18.56 -15.85 -14.62
C LEU A 69 19.85 -16.45 -14.04
N GLN A 70 19.77 -17.38 -13.08
CA GLN A 70 20.94 -18.08 -12.57
C GLN A 70 21.58 -18.96 -13.66
N ILE A 71 20.78 -19.68 -14.44
CA ILE A 71 21.26 -20.50 -15.56
C ILE A 71 22.03 -19.62 -16.56
N ILE A 72 21.50 -18.44 -16.88
CA ILE A 72 22.15 -17.49 -17.79
C ILE A 72 23.45 -16.95 -17.17
N GLN A 73 23.43 -16.60 -15.88
CA GLN A 73 24.62 -16.15 -15.14
C GLN A 73 25.76 -17.18 -15.21
N GLU A 74 25.47 -18.44 -14.92
CA GLU A 74 26.47 -19.51 -14.94
C GLU A 74 27.06 -19.71 -16.35
N ALA A 75 26.22 -19.63 -17.39
CA ALA A 75 26.67 -19.73 -18.77
C ALA A 75 27.50 -18.50 -19.21
N TRP A 76 27.12 -17.30 -18.75
CA TRP A 76 27.88 -16.07 -18.97
C TRP A 76 29.27 -16.16 -18.35
N GLU A 77 29.36 -16.57 -17.09
CA GLU A 77 30.63 -16.75 -16.38
C GLU A 77 31.50 -17.84 -17.03
N SER A 78 30.91 -18.99 -17.39
CA SER A 78 31.61 -20.10 -18.06
C SER A 78 32.14 -19.74 -19.44
N SER A 79 31.50 -18.81 -20.14
CA SER A 79 31.91 -18.32 -21.47
C SER A 79 32.80 -17.08 -21.42
N ALA A 80 33.25 -16.66 -20.23
CA ALA A 80 34.00 -15.41 -20.03
C ALA A 80 33.31 -14.18 -20.66
N GLY A 81 31.98 -14.12 -20.55
CA GLY A 81 31.16 -13.03 -21.07
C GLY A 81 30.95 -13.02 -22.58
N GLN A 82 31.19 -14.14 -23.27
CA GLN A 82 30.96 -14.28 -24.71
C GLN A 82 29.57 -14.83 -25.08
N LEU A 83 28.71 -15.11 -24.09
CA LEU A 83 27.35 -15.59 -24.32
C LEU A 83 26.56 -14.58 -25.19
N SER A 84 25.92 -15.09 -26.24
CA SER A 84 25.12 -14.27 -27.13
C SER A 84 23.81 -13.86 -26.46
N LEU A 85 23.55 -12.55 -26.38
CA LEU A 85 22.29 -12.00 -25.87
C LEU A 85 21.34 -11.57 -27.01
N ARG A 86 21.43 -12.21 -28.18
CA ARG A 86 20.62 -11.87 -29.38
C ARG A 86 19.12 -12.11 -29.20
N GLU A 87 18.74 -13.00 -28.28
CA GLU A 87 17.35 -13.23 -27.88
C GLU A 87 16.77 -12.01 -27.14
N PHE A 88 17.62 -11.17 -26.55
CA PHE A 88 17.23 -9.89 -26.01
C PHE A 88 17.30 -8.81 -27.10
N LEU A 89 16.36 -7.89 -27.03
CA LEU A 89 16.37 -6.69 -27.85
C LEU A 89 17.56 -5.77 -27.57
N PRO A 90 17.98 -4.92 -28.53
CA PRO A 90 19.07 -3.96 -28.32
C PRO A 90 18.94 -3.15 -27.02
N ARG A 91 17.72 -2.70 -26.69
CA ARG A 91 17.43 -1.96 -25.45
C ARG A 91 17.65 -2.80 -24.19
N HIS A 92 17.21 -4.07 -24.20
CA HIS A 92 17.29 -4.97 -23.04
C HIS A 92 18.66 -5.64 -22.88
N GLN A 93 19.43 -5.77 -23.96
CA GLN A 93 20.80 -6.31 -23.92
C GLN A 93 21.69 -5.56 -22.94
N GLY A 94 21.60 -4.22 -22.90
CA GLY A 94 22.38 -3.41 -21.97
C GLY A 94 22.02 -3.67 -20.50
N LEU A 95 20.72 -3.77 -20.22
CA LEU A 95 20.22 -4.02 -18.86
C LEU A 95 20.62 -5.43 -18.37
N ILE A 96 20.35 -6.46 -19.18
CA ILE A 96 20.72 -7.83 -18.84
C ILE A 96 22.23 -7.97 -18.71
N ARG A 97 23.02 -7.35 -19.59
CA ARG A 97 24.48 -7.37 -19.46
C ARG A 97 24.95 -6.79 -18.14
N ARG A 98 24.46 -5.61 -17.75
CA ARG A 98 24.79 -5.00 -16.44
C ARG A 98 24.42 -5.94 -15.29
N GLN A 99 23.26 -6.59 -15.38
CA GLN A 99 22.84 -7.58 -14.39
C GLN A 99 23.82 -8.76 -14.31
N LEU A 100 24.27 -9.28 -15.45
CA LEU A 100 25.23 -10.38 -15.51
C LEU A 100 26.62 -9.99 -15.02
N GLU A 101 27.00 -8.72 -15.23
CA GLU A 101 28.24 -8.11 -14.76
C GLU A 101 28.14 -7.60 -13.30
N LYS A 102 26.98 -7.74 -12.65
CA LYS A 102 26.68 -7.25 -11.28
C LYS A 102 26.95 -5.75 -11.12
N LEU A 103 26.67 -4.98 -12.17
CA LEU A 103 26.78 -3.52 -12.18
C LEU A 103 25.42 -2.89 -11.82
N PRO A 104 25.41 -1.79 -11.04
CA PRO A 104 24.18 -1.05 -10.77
C PRO A 104 23.59 -0.53 -12.09
N GLY A 105 22.28 -0.67 -12.25
CA GLY A 105 21.62 -0.50 -13.54
C GLY A 105 20.32 0.28 -13.42
N ASP A 106 20.42 1.60 -13.57
CA ASP A 106 19.30 2.40 -14.07
C ASP A 106 19.64 2.97 -15.44
N SER A 107 18.66 2.88 -16.34
CA SER A 107 18.61 3.67 -17.57
C SER A 107 17.96 5.01 -17.22
N PRO A 108 18.52 6.15 -17.66
CA PRO A 108 17.87 7.44 -17.43
C PRO A 108 16.56 7.57 -18.21
N GLU A 109 16.36 6.80 -19.29
CA GLU A 109 15.09 6.73 -20.03
C GLU A 109 14.15 5.69 -19.41
N GLU A 110 13.01 6.15 -18.90
CA GLU A 110 11.95 5.31 -18.34
C GLU A 110 11.14 4.58 -19.43
N VAL A 111 10.54 3.44 -19.08
CA VAL A 111 9.61 2.72 -19.96
C VAL A 111 8.29 3.49 -20.02
N LEU A 112 7.77 3.70 -21.23
CA LEU A 112 6.48 4.34 -21.43
C LEU A 112 5.38 3.43 -20.90
N LEU A 113 4.38 3.99 -20.20
CA LEU A 113 3.32 3.23 -19.56
C LEU A 113 2.60 2.27 -20.52
N ASP A 114 2.26 2.77 -21.71
CA ASP A 114 1.51 2.00 -22.70
C ASP A 114 2.36 0.87 -23.34
N GLU A 115 3.68 0.87 -23.10
CA GLU A 115 4.62 -0.16 -23.56
C GLU A 115 5.03 -1.14 -22.46
N TRP A 116 4.59 -0.94 -21.21
CA TRP A 116 5.03 -1.73 -20.05
C TRP A 116 4.78 -3.23 -20.23
N ASP A 117 3.55 -3.61 -20.57
CA ASP A 117 3.16 -5.02 -20.72
C ASP A 117 3.88 -5.68 -21.90
N PHE A 118 4.10 -4.91 -22.96
CA PHE A 118 4.87 -5.33 -24.13
C PHE A 118 6.34 -5.59 -23.75
N GLU A 119 7.00 -4.65 -23.08
CA GLU A 119 8.41 -4.79 -22.69
C GLU A 119 8.60 -5.89 -21.62
N HIS A 120 7.67 -6.02 -20.67
CA HIS A 120 7.64 -7.13 -19.70
C HIS A 120 7.56 -8.49 -20.41
N SER A 121 6.61 -8.66 -21.32
CA SER A 121 6.45 -9.91 -22.10
C SER A 121 7.69 -10.24 -22.93
N ARG A 122 8.40 -9.22 -23.42
CA ARG A 122 9.66 -9.40 -24.15
C ARG A 122 10.82 -9.78 -23.25
N MET A 123 10.92 -9.15 -22.06
CA MET A 123 11.93 -9.51 -21.07
C MET A 123 11.79 -10.98 -20.70
N GLN A 124 10.57 -11.43 -20.38
CA GLN A 124 10.28 -12.83 -20.06
C GLN A 124 10.69 -13.78 -21.20
N ARG A 125 10.31 -13.47 -22.44
CA ARG A 125 10.68 -14.28 -23.62
C ARG A 125 12.19 -14.38 -23.81
N GLY A 126 12.91 -13.26 -23.69
CA GLY A 126 14.37 -13.22 -23.82
C GLY A 126 15.08 -14.03 -22.74
N ILE A 127 14.61 -13.94 -21.48
CA ILE A 127 15.12 -14.76 -20.37
C ILE A 127 14.83 -16.24 -20.65
N ARG A 128 13.59 -16.60 -20.99
CA ARG A 128 13.22 -17.98 -21.33
C ARG A 128 14.11 -18.55 -22.43
N GLN A 129 14.18 -17.90 -23.59
CA GLN A 129 14.93 -18.39 -24.75
C GLN A 129 16.42 -18.55 -24.45
N THR A 130 17.02 -17.57 -23.76
CA THR A 130 18.45 -17.63 -23.40
C THR A 130 18.71 -18.74 -22.37
N ALA A 131 17.87 -18.85 -21.33
CA ALA A 131 18.00 -19.90 -20.32
C ALA A 131 17.83 -21.29 -20.93
N MET A 132 16.82 -21.48 -21.78
CA MET A 132 16.57 -22.75 -22.46
C MET A 132 17.66 -23.10 -23.48
N HIS A 133 18.26 -22.11 -24.14
CA HIS A 133 19.45 -22.32 -24.96
C HIS A 133 20.64 -22.82 -24.12
N CYS A 134 20.87 -22.22 -22.95
CA CYS A 134 21.92 -22.64 -22.02
C CYS A 134 21.67 -24.02 -21.41
N CYS A 135 20.41 -24.44 -21.34
CA CYS A 135 19.96 -25.75 -20.87
C CYS A 135 19.73 -26.78 -22.00
N ARG A 136 20.09 -26.47 -23.25
CA ARG A 136 19.79 -27.34 -24.40
C ARG A 136 20.36 -28.75 -24.21
N GLY A 137 19.48 -29.75 -24.35
CA GLY A 137 19.84 -31.16 -24.18
C GLY A 137 19.85 -31.65 -22.73
N LYS A 138 19.42 -30.82 -21.77
CA LYS A 138 19.27 -31.20 -20.36
C LYS A 138 17.81 -31.11 -19.91
N LEU A 139 17.41 -31.98 -19.00
CA LEU A 139 16.14 -31.90 -18.28
C LEU A 139 16.28 -30.93 -17.10
N LEU A 140 15.47 -29.88 -17.05
CA LEU A 140 15.44 -28.94 -15.92
C LEU A 140 14.44 -29.44 -14.87
N VAL A 141 14.85 -29.58 -13.61
CA VAL A 141 14.01 -30.06 -12.51
C VAL A 141 13.99 -29.02 -11.39
N LEU A 142 12.81 -28.50 -11.05
CA LEU A 142 12.60 -27.50 -10.00
C LEU A 142 11.92 -28.14 -8.78
N GLN A 143 12.67 -28.34 -7.71
CA GLN A 143 12.15 -28.85 -6.44
C GLN A 143 11.52 -27.76 -5.59
N ALA A 144 10.47 -28.14 -4.84
CA ALA A 144 9.69 -27.24 -4.00
C ALA A 144 9.14 -26.02 -4.78
N ALA A 145 8.65 -26.29 -5.99
CA ALA A 145 8.19 -25.29 -6.96
C ALA A 145 7.06 -24.38 -6.45
N GLN A 146 6.37 -24.75 -5.36
CA GLN A 146 5.40 -23.88 -4.70
C GLN A 146 5.99 -22.55 -4.17
N HIS A 147 7.32 -22.43 -4.10
CA HIS A 147 8.03 -21.22 -3.69
C HIS A 147 8.50 -20.36 -4.88
N LEU A 148 8.13 -20.70 -6.12
CA LEU A 148 8.44 -19.87 -7.28
C LEU A 148 7.76 -18.50 -7.18
N THR A 149 8.49 -17.47 -7.61
CA THR A 149 7.97 -16.10 -7.67
C THR A 149 7.08 -15.90 -8.89
N SER A 150 6.26 -14.85 -8.90
CA SER A 150 5.34 -14.54 -10.02
C SER A 150 6.06 -14.46 -11.38
N SER A 151 7.21 -13.79 -11.44
CA SER A 151 8.01 -13.71 -12.68
C SER A 151 8.53 -15.07 -13.17
N SER A 152 8.86 -15.97 -12.24
CA SER A 152 9.36 -17.32 -12.54
C SER A 152 8.23 -18.26 -12.98
N LEU A 153 7.04 -18.12 -12.37
CA LEU A 153 5.82 -18.80 -12.80
C LEU A 153 5.43 -18.38 -14.22
N GLY A 154 5.56 -17.09 -14.55
CA GLY A 154 5.33 -16.58 -15.90
C GLY A 154 6.20 -17.28 -16.96
N ILE A 155 7.49 -17.50 -16.68
CA ILE A 155 8.37 -18.27 -17.58
C ILE A 155 7.93 -19.74 -17.66
N CYS A 156 7.60 -20.38 -16.54
CA CYS A 156 7.13 -21.77 -16.54
C CYS A 156 5.86 -21.94 -17.39
N ARG A 157 4.94 -20.98 -17.32
CA ARG A 157 3.71 -20.97 -18.15
C ARG A 157 4.05 -20.84 -19.63
N GLN A 158 4.95 -19.91 -19.97
CA GLN A 158 5.43 -19.75 -21.36
C GLN A 158 6.13 -21.01 -21.91
N ILE A 159 6.73 -21.82 -21.04
CA ILE A 159 7.33 -23.11 -21.42
C ILE A 159 6.25 -24.18 -21.58
N ALA A 160 5.26 -24.24 -20.69
CA ALA A 160 4.11 -25.14 -20.81
C ALA A 160 3.32 -24.89 -22.10
N ASP A 161 3.24 -23.62 -22.53
CA ASP A 161 2.68 -23.21 -23.81
C ASP A 161 3.52 -23.59 -25.05
N SER A 162 4.69 -24.22 -24.86
CA SER A 162 5.61 -24.61 -25.93
C SER A 162 5.79 -26.14 -25.99
N SER A 163 5.80 -26.72 -27.20
CA SER A 163 5.82 -28.19 -27.36
C SER A 163 7.22 -28.82 -27.40
N SER A 164 8.30 -28.03 -27.36
CA SER A 164 9.68 -28.51 -27.59
C SER A 164 10.62 -28.44 -26.37
N GLU A 165 10.17 -27.87 -25.26
CA GLU A 165 10.98 -27.63 -24.06
C GLU A 165 10.45 -28.46 -22.89
N THR A 166 11.33 -29.07 -22.07
CA THR A 166 10.92 -29.94 -20.95
C THR A 166 11.49 -29.45 -19.63
N VAL A 167 10.60 -29.04 -18.72
CA VAL A 167 10.91 -28.67 -17.34
C VAL A 167 10.02 -29.51 -16.42
N VAL A 168 10.57 -30.08 -15.36
CA VAL A 168 9.85 -30.88 -14.35
C VAL A 168 9.70 -30.03 -13.10
N LEU A 169 8.48 -29.90 -12.57
CA LEU A 169 8.23 -29.23 -11.30
C LEU A 169 7.95 -30.27 -10.21
N VAL A 170 8.63 -30.19 -9.07
CA VAL A 170 8.35 -31.05 -7.92
C VAL A 170 7.75 -30.18 -6.84
N THR A 171 6.53 -30.49 -6.40
CA THR A 171 5.77 -29.72 -5.41
C THR A 171 5.33 -30.60 -4.24
N SER A 172 5.20 -30.00 -3.06
CA SER A 172 4.64 -30.63 -1.86
C SER A 172 3.30 -30.02 -1.41
N GLY A 173 2.68 -29.13 -2.22
CA GLY A 173 1.38 -28.49 -1.90
C GLY A 173 0.95 -27.38 -2.89
N VAL A 174 -0.20 -26.75 -2.61
CA VAL A 174 -0.74 -25.54 -3.30
C VAL A 174 0.08 -24.27 -2.98
N SER A 175 0.09 -23.28 -3.87
CA SER A 175 0.91 -22.07 -3.71
C SER A 175 0.47 -21.17 -2.53
N ASN A 176 1.31 -20.17 -2.23
CA ASN A 176 0.96 -19.02 -1.39
C ASN A 176 -0.39 -18.40 -1.84
N ASP A 177 -1.26 -17.99 -0.90
CA ASP A 177 -2.58 -17.39 -1.18
C ASP A 177 -2.46 -16.22 -2.18
N ASP A 178 -1.38 -15.44 -2.11
CA ASP A 178 -1.14 -14.32 -3.02
C ASP A 178 -0.93 -14.78 -4.49
N LEU A 179 -0.33 -15.95 -4.72
CA LEU A 179 0.03 -16.45 -6.05
C LEU A 179 -0.91 -17.54 -6.57
N GLU A 180 -2.01 -17.81 -5.86
CA GLU A 180 -2.95 -18.88 -6.21
C GLU A 180 -3.48 -18.75 -7.65
N ALA A 181 -3.78 -17.54 -8.11
CA ALA A 181 -4.24 -17.31 -9.48
C ALA A 181 -3.15 -17.59 -10.54
N ASP A 182 -1.91 -17.16 -10.31
CA ASP A 182 -0.78 -17.40 -11.22
C ASP A 182 -0.46 -18.90 -11.30
N TRP A 183 -0.54 -19.58 -10.16
CA TRP A 183 -0.35 -21.03 -10.07
C TRP A 183 -1.47 -21.77 -10.78
N ASN A 184 -2.75 -21.46 -10.51
CA ASN A 184 -3.89 -22.07 -11.17
C ASN A 184 -3.83 -21.88 -12.69
N ALA A 185 -3.46 -20.69 -13.17
CA ALA A 185 -3.28 -20.45 -14.60
C ALA A 185 -2.14 -21.28 -15.22
N LEU A 186 -1.04 -21.49 -14.47
CA LEU A 186 0.02 -22.41 -14.86
C LEU A 186 -0.48 -23.86 -14.89
N MET A 187 -1.37 -24.27 -13.98
CA MET A 187 -1.96 -25.61 -13.94
C MET A 187 -3.00 -25.85 -15.05
N GLU A 188 -3.77 -24.82 -15.43
CA GLU A 188 -4.73 -24.89 -16.54
C GLU A 188 -4.03 -25.01 -17.90
N ALA A 189 -2.99 -24.21 -18.16
CA ALA A 189 -2.23 -24.13 -19.44
C ALA A 189 -1.49 -25.43 -19.86
N ALA A 190 -1.79 -26.49 -19.17
CA ALA A 190 -0.86 -27.47 -18.66
C ALA A 190 -1.60 -28.80 -18.65
N GLU A 191 -2.76 -28.80 -17.99
CA GLU A 191 -3.85 -29.71 -18.28
C GLU A 191 -4.28 -29.65 -19.76
N GLU A 192 -4.39 -28.46 -20.37
CA GLU A 192 -4.85 -28.31 -21.77
C GLU A 192 -3.91 -28.93 -22.83
N ARG A 193 -2.63 -29.16 -22.50
CA ARG A 193 -1.59 -29.54 -23.48
C ARG A 193 -0.98 -30.91 -23.23
N ASP A 194 -1.68 -31.78 -22.51
CA ASP A 194 -1.20 -33.09 -22.07
C ASP A 194 0.22 -33.00 -21.48
N ALA A 195 0.44 -31.94 -20.69
CA ALA A 195 1.74 -31.63 -20.14
C ALA A 195 1.88 -32.09 -18.67
N PHE A 196 0.84 -32.66 -18.04
CA PHE A 196 0.72 -32.74 -16.57
C PHE A 196 0.32 -34.11 -15.98
N LEU A 197 0.74 -34.31 -14.71
CA LEU A 197 0.26 -35.33 -13.78
C LEU A 197 0.10 -34.67 -12.39
N LEU A 198 -1.11 -34.66 -11.81
CA LEU A 198 -1.47 -33.98 -10.57
C LEU A 198 -2.20 -34.95 -9.62
N LEU A 199 -1.90 -34.92 -8.32
CA LEU A 199 -2.61 -35.66 -7.26
C LEU A 199 -3.03 -34.70 -6.12
N PRO A 200 -4.16 -34.95 -5.43
CA PRO A 200 -4.69 -34.05 -4.41
C PRO A 200 -3.90 -34.15 -3.09
N SER A 201 -3.64 -33.04 -2.40
CA SER A 201 -3.27 -33.05 -0.97
C SER A 201 -3.86 -31.90 -0.16
N SER A 202 -4.05 -32.19 1.12
CA SER A 202 -4.64 -31.35 2.18
C SER A 202 -3.78 -30.14 2.59
N ARG A 203 -4.48 -29.13 3.12
CA ARG A 203 -4.02 -27.83 3.69
C ARG A 203 -2.55 -27.74 4.13
N ILE A 204 -1.93 -26.63 3.74
CA ILE A 204 -0.53 -26.29 3.95
C ILE A 204 -0.34 -25.41 5.18
N ALA A 205 0.83 -25.50 5.80
CA ALA A 205 1.33 -24.52 6.76
C ALA A 205 1.88 -23.29 5.99
N PRO A 206 1.50 -22.05 6.36
CA PRO A 206 1.86 -20.85 5.62
C PRO A 206 3.36 -20.76 5.36
N ALA A 207 3.74 -20.36 4.15
CA ALA A 207 5.14 -20.13 3.81
C ALA A 207 5.73 -19.11 4.78
N ALA A 208 6.88 -19.42 5.38
CA ALA A 208 7.62 -18.44 6.16
C ALA A 208 7.96 -17.24 5.26
N ALA A 209 7.77 -16.02 5.76
CA ALA A 209 8.15 -14.81 5.03
C ALA A 209 9.64 -14.91 4.64
N PRO A 210 10.01 -14.56 3.39
CA PRO A 210 11.40 -14.60 2.97
C PRO A 210 12.25 -13.73 3.89
N SER A 211 13.31 -14.29 4.46
CA SER A 211 14.26 -13.51 5.26
C SER A 211 14.94 -12.49 4.35
N LEU A 212 14.75 -11.20 4.62
CA LEU A 212 15.40 -10.13 3.86
C LEU A 212 16.92 -10.22 3.96
N PRO A 213 17.68 -9.81 2.92
CA PRO A 213 19.12 -9.65 3.05
C PRO A 213 19.47 -8.78 4.27
N ALA A 214 20.52 -9.15 5.00
CA ALA A 214 20.91 -8.43 6.22
C ALA A 214 21.28 -6.95 5.94
N ASP A 215 21.82 -6.67 4.75
CA ASP A 215 22.13 -5.32 4.30
C ASP A 215 20.90 -4.67 3.63
N THR A 216 20.42 -3.57 4.23
CA THR A 216 19.31 -2.76 3.73
C THR A 216 19.54 -2.21 2.33
N CYS A 217 20.75 -1.73 2.02
CA CYS A 217 21.05 -1.15 0.72
C CYS A 217 21.04 -2.24 -0.35
N ALA A 218 21.66 -3.38 -0.07
CA ALA A 218 21.66 -4.52 -0.99
C ALA A 218 20.23 -5.06 -1.24
N ALA A 219 19.39 -5.10 -0.21
CA ALA A 219 17.98 -5.50 -0.36
C ALA A 219 17.20 -4.51 -1.25
N ALA A 220 17.36 -3.20 -1.03
CA ALA A 220 16.73 -2.17 -1.84
C ALA A 220 17.21 -2.21 -3.31
N ASP A 221 18.52 -2.39 -3.53
CA ASP A 221 19.09 -2.49 -4.88
C ASP A 221 18.64 -3.78 -5.60
N SER A 222 18.48 -4.88 -4.88
CA SER A 222 17.88 -6.11 -5.43
C SER A 222 16.44 -5.88 -5.88
N ALA A 223 15.65 -5.16 -5.08
CA ALA A 223 14.26 -4.80 -5.42
C ALA A 223 14.18 -3.86 -6.63
N LYS A 224 15.08 -2.86 -6.74
CA LYS A 224 15.19 -2.04 -7.96
C LYS A 224 15.50 -2.86 -9.19
N THR A 225 16.47 -3.76 -9.04
CA THR A 225 16.89 -4.64 -10.13
C THR A 225 15.70 -5.50 -10.58
N ALA A 226 14.88 -5.99 -9.64
CA ALA A 226 13.66 -6.71 -9.94
C ALA A 226 12.72 -5.84 -10.79
N LEU A 227 12.47 -4.60 -10.38
CA LEU A 227 11.62 -3.67 -11.12
C LEU A 227 12.17 -3.34 -12.52
N SER A 228 13.47 -3.09 -12.66
CA SER A 228 14.11 -2.84 -13.95
C SER A 228 14.00 -4.05 -14.89
N LEU A 229 13.98 -5.26 -14.34
CA LEU A 229 13.72 -6.51 -15.07
C LEU A 229 12.22 -6.83 -15.18
N PHE A 230 11.32 -5.88 -14.88
CA PHE A 230 9.87 -6.01 -14.95
C PHE A 230 9.25 -7.04 -13.97
N ALA A 231 10.00 -7.46 -12.94
CA ALA A 231 9.50 -8.27 -11.82
C ALA A 231 8.90 -7.36 -10.71
N ALA A 232 7.84 -6.62 -11.06
CA ALA A 232 7.29 -5.57 -10.21
C ALA A 232 6.67 -6.09 -8.90
N ARG A 233 6.07 -7.29 -8.92
CA ARG A 233 5.44 -7.89 -7.73
C ARG A 233 6.48 -8.28 -6.68
N GLU A 234 7.59 -8.87 -7.11
CA GLU A 234 8.74 -9.18 -6.25
C GLU A 234 9.39 -7.92 -5.71
N ALA A 235 9.57 -6.89 -6.55
CA ALA A 235 10.07 -5.59 -6.12
C ALA A 235 9.19 -5.00 -5.01
N GLN A 236 7.86 -5.02 -5.22
CA GLN A 236 6.89 -4.51 -4.26
C GLN A 236 6.97 -5.22 -2.91
N GLN A 237 6.97 -6.56 -2.92
CA GLN A 237 7.06 -7.37 -1.71
C GLN A 237 8.32 -7.06 -0.91
N LEU A 238 9.48 -6.93 -1.58
CA LEU A 238 10.74 -6.57 -0.93
C LEU A 238 10.71 -5.16 -0.32
N PHE A 239 10.22 -4.18 -1.08
CA PHE A 239 10.13 -2.80 -0.59
C PHE A 239 9.18 -2.67 0.60
N GLN A 240 8.02 -3.34 0.56
CA GLN A 240 7.05 -3.34 1.66
C GLN A 240 7.61 -4.06 2.89
N ALA A 241 8.30 -5.19 2.72
CA ALA A 241 8.93 -5.89 3.83
C ALA A 241 10.03 -5.05 4.50
N LEU A 242 10.83 -4.32 3.72
CA LEU A 242 11.82 -3.37 4.26
C LEU A 242 11.15 -2.26 5.08
N LEU A 243 10.11 -1.61 4.55
CA LEU A 243 9.38 -0.57 5.28
C LEU A 243 8.73 -1.11 6.55
N HIS A 244 8.18 -2.32 6.51
CA HIS A 244 7.59 -2.96 7.68
C HIS A 244 8.62 -3.25 8.78
N GLU A 245 9.79 -3.82 8.44
CA GLU A 245 10.88 -4.00 9.41
C GLU A 245 11.38 -2.67 9.98
N HIS A 246 11.28 -1.58 9.21
CA HIS A 246 11.62 -0.23 9.67
C HIS A 246 10.64 0.35 10.66
N GLU A 247 9.35 0.25 10.37
CA GLU A 247 8.26 0.71 11.23
C GLU A 247 8.20 -0.10 12.53
N ALA A 248 8.48 -1.41 12.47
CA ALA A 248 8.55 -2.29 13.63
C ALA A 248 9.82 -2.09 14.49
N GLY A 249 10.74 -1.19 14.09
CA GLY A 249 12.00 -0.95 14.81
C GLY A 249 13.02 -2.10 14.72
N ILE A 250 12.81 -3.06 13.83
CA ILE A 250 13.69 -4.22 13.60
C ILE A 250 14.93 -3.79 12.80
N ARG A 251 14.75 -2.90 11.82
CA ARG A 251 15.80 -2.45 10.89
C ARG A 251 15.75 -0.94 10.68
N THR A 252 16.88 -0.24 10.82
CA THR A 252 16.94 1.18 10.44
C THR A 252 17.20 1.34 8.95
N ILE A 253 16.35 2.09 8.24
CA ILE A 253 16.54 2.44 6.83
C ILE A 253 17.02 3.89 6.73
N PRO A 254 18.16 4.16 6.05
CA PRO A 254 18.62 5.53 5.81
C PRO A 254 17.61 6.34 4.98
N ASP A 255 17.51 7.65 5.26
CA ASP A 255 16.55 8.54 4.60
C ASP A 255 16.63 8.55 3.08
N HIS A 256 17.84 8.51 2.51
CA HIS A 256 18.04 8.48 1.07
C HIS A 256 17.56 7.15 0.45
N VAL A 257 17.73 6.02 1.15
CA VAL A 257 17.21 4.71 0.73
C VAL A 257 15.68 4.73 0.83
N ARG A 258 15.13 5.25 1.93
CA ARG A 258 13.68 5.33 2.13
C ARG A 258 12.98 6.19 1.06
N LEU A 259 13.59 7.32 0.71
CA LEU A 259 13.11 8.20 -0.36
C LEU A 259 13.04 7.48 -1.71
N ASP A 260 14.05 6.67 -2.00
CA ASP A 260 14.11 5.87 -3.21
C ASP A 260 13.16 4.64 -3.16
N ILE A 261 12.96 4.01 -2.01
CA ILE A 261 11.91 2.98 -1.82
C ILE A 261 10.53 3.54 -2.17
N TYR A 262 10.18 4.72 -1.65
CA TYR A 262 8.90 5.38 -1.99
C TYR A 262 8.79 5.73 -3.48
N LEU A 263 9.90 6.15 -4.11
CA LEU A 263 9.96 6.39 -5.55
C LEU A 263 9.60 5.13 -6.33
N GLN A 264 10.24 3.99 -6.02
CA GLN A 264 10.01 2.73 -6.71
C GLN A 264 8.62 2.15 -6.43
N LEU A 265 8.12 2.26 -5.19
CA LEU A 265 6.74 1.88 -4.87
C LEU A 265 5.72 2.74 -5.62
N GLY A 266 5.99 4.04 -5.82
CA GLY A 266 5.20 4.90 -6.69
C GLY A 266 5.25 4.45 -8.16
N ARG A 267 6.41 4.01 -8.67
CA ARG A 267 6.53 3.41 -10.03
C ARG A 267 5.70 2.17 -10.20
N ILE A 268 5.74 1.29 -9.21
CA ILE A 268 5.00 0.03 -9.25
C ILE A 268 3.51 0.34 -9.33
N ALA A 269 3.01 1.22 -8.46
CA ALA A 269 1.61 1.66 -8.51
C ALA A 269 1.25 2.35 -9.84
N TYR A 270 2.16 3.16 -10.39
CA TYR A 270 2.00 3.78 -11.71
C TYR A 270 1.83 2.75 -12.84
N PHE A 271 2.72 1.75 -12.92
CA PHE A 271 2.62 0.70 -13.95
C PHE A 271 1.44 -0.25 -13.70
N ALA A 272 1.06 -0.46 -12.44
CA ALA A 272 -0.17 -1.16 -12.06
C ALA A 272 -1.45 -0.35 -12.34
N ARG A 273 -1.34 0.92 -12.76
CA ARG A 273 -2.45 1.85 -13.00
C ARG A 273 -3.28 2.13 -11.73
N GLU A 274 -2.67 1.96 -10.56
CA GLU A 274 -3.23 2.27 -9.24
C GLU A 274 -2.96 3.76 -8.93
N TRP A 275 -3.71 4.66 -9.58
CA TRP A 275 -3.42 6.10 -9.57
C TRP A 275 -3.44 6.72 -8.17
N ASP A 276 -4.38 6.30 -7.32
CA ASP A 276 -4.51 6.83 -5.95
C ASP A 276 -3.33 6.41 -5.07
N ASP A 277 -2.96 5.13 -5.10
CA ASP A 277 -1.78 4.61 -4.40
C ASP A 277 -0.48 5.24 -4.91
N CYS A 278 -0.38 5.46 -6.22
CA CYS A 278 0.73 6.18 -6.84
C CYS A 278 0.85 7.60 -6.27
N ILE A 279 -0.25 8.37 -6.27
CA ILE A 279 -0.27 9.73 -5.74
C ILE A 279 0.10 9.75 -4.25
N ALA A 280 -0.50 8.88 -3.44
CA ALA A 280 -0.23 8.80 -2.00
C ALA A 280 1.25 8.53 -1.70
N ARG A 281 1.84 7.53 -2.37
CA ARG A 281 3.28 7.18 -2.21
C ARG A 281 4.19 8.32 -2.63
N LEU A 282 3.87 9.00 -3.73
CA LEU A 282 4.65 10.14 -4.22
C LEU A 282 4.49 11.39 -3.36
N GLN A 283 3.34 11.60 -2.70
CA GLN A 283 3.17 12.67 -1.72
C GLN A 283 4.10 12.47 -0.52
N HIS A 284 4.15 11.26 0.06
CA HIS A 284 5.11 10.92 1.12
C HIS A 284 6.57 11.14 0.68
N MET A 285 6.90 10.70 -0.53
CA MET A 285 8.22 10.92 -1.11
C MET A 285 8.53 12.42 -1.25
N SER A 286 7.58 13.22 -1.76
CA SER A 286 7.79 14.65 -1.99
C SER A 286 8.04 15.42 -0.67
N ALA A 287 7.31 15.09 0.39
CA ALA A 287 7.51 15.65 1.73
C ALA A 287 8.89 15.28 2.31
N LEU A 288 9.33 14.03 2.11
CA LEU A 288 10.68 13.61 2.52
C LEU A 288 11.77 14.31 1.68
N ALA A 289 11.58 14.40 0.36
CA ALA A 289 12.50 15.08 -0.55
C ALA A 289 12.67 16.56 -0.22
N GLN A 290 11.58 17.25 0.14
CA GLN A 290 11.60 18.64 0.61
C GLN A 290 12.42 18.78 1.90
N ARG A 291 12.19 17.91 2.89
CA ARG A 291 12.97 17.90 4.15
C ARG A 291 14.46 17.67 3.92
N LEU A 292 14.80 16.80 2.97
CA LEU A 292 16.19 16.46 2.63
C LEU A 292 16.83 17.44 1.63
N GLY A 293 16.05 18.37 1.06
CA GLY A 293 16.53 19.32 0.05
C GLY A 293 16.83 18.70 -1.33
N SER A 294 16.26 17.54 -1.66
CA SER A 294 16.50 16.86 -2.94
C SER A 294 15.57 17.37 -4.04
N GLN A 295 16.06 18.35 -4.80
CA GLN A 295 15.30 18.96 -5.91
C GLN A 295 15.00 17.98 -7.07
N PRO A 296 15.94 17.13 -7.53
CA PRO A 296 15.67 16.16 -8.60
C PRO A 296 14.50 15.24 -8.27
N VAL A 297 14.48 14.69 -7.05
CA VAL A 297 13.43 13.76 -6.63
C VAL A 297 12.10 14.47 -6.42
N LEU A 298 12.13 15.72 -5.98
CA LEU A 298 10.93 16.54 -5.87
C LEU A 298 10.29 16.80 -7.25
N VAL A 299 11.09 17.11 -8.27
CA VAL A 299 10.58 17.26 -9.65
C VAL A 299 10.00 15.95 -10.16
N HIS A 300 10.68 14.83 -9.90
CA HIS A 300 10.21 13.49 -10.29
C HIS A 300 8.87 13.13 -9.62
N ALA A 301 8.68 13.52 -8.35
CA ALA A 301 7.42 13.36 -7.63
C ALA A 301 6.29 14.09 -8.34
N TYR A 302 6.47 15.39 -8.60
CA TYR A 302 5.46 16.23 -9.24
C TYR A 302 5.15 15.74 -10.65
N TRP A 303 6.18 15.41 -11.44
CA TRP A 303 5.97 14.84 -12.75
C TRP A 303 5.07 13.60 -12.70
N ARG A 304 5.39 12.59 -11.89
CA ARG A 304 4.57 11.37 -11.85
C ARG A 304 3.19 11.57 -11.23
N MET A 305 3.06 12.41 -10.20
CA MET A 305 1.75 12.80 -9.68
C MET A 305 0.92 13.47 -10.77
N GLY A 306 1.54 14.33 -11.58
CA GLY A 306 0.88 14.98 -12.71
C GLY A 306 0.42 13.99 -13.78
N VAL A 307 1.22 12.96 -14.10
CA VAL A 307 0.78 11.88 -14.99
C VAL A 307 -0.40 11.12 -14.38
N ALA A 308 -0.35 10.79 -13.08
CA ALA A 308 -1.45 10.09 -12.41
C ALA A 308 -2.75 10.92 -12.41
N PHE A 309 -2.69 12.24 -12.18
CA PHE A 309 -3.83 13.14 -12.32
C PHE A 309 -4.36 13.20 -13.76
N GLN A 310 -3.46 13.24 -14.76
CA GLN A 310 -3.84 13.22 -16.17
C GLN A 310 -4.59 11.92 -16.52
N LYS A 311 -4.16 10.77 -16.02
CA LYS A 311 -4.85 9.49 -16.22
C LYS A 311 -6.17 9.37 -15.45
N LYS A 312 -6.40 10.22 -14.44
CA LYS A 312 -7.69 10.38 -13.74
C LYS A 312 -8.60 11.44 -14.39
N ASP A 313 -8.24 11.98 -15.55
CA ASP A 313 -8.90 13.11 -16.22
C ASP A 313 -8.93 14.42 -15.40
N ASP A 314 -8.09 14.55 -14.35
CA ASP A 314 -7.90 15.78 -13.59
C ASP A 314 -6.78 16.63 -14.23
N LEU A 315 -7.12 17.20 -15.38
CA LEU A 315 -6.16 17.94 -16.20
C LEU A 315 -5.68 19.25 -15.55
N GLN A 316 -6.46 19.81 -14.63
CA GLN A 316 -6.09 21.04 -13.94
C GLN A 316 -4.96 20.75 -12.94
N GLU A 317 -5.09 19.70 -12.14
CA GLU A 317 -4.04 19.30 -11.21
C GLU A 317 -2.81 18.76 -11.95
N ALA A 318 -3.00 18.01 -13.04
CA ALA A 318 -1.90 17.54 -13.88
C ALA A 318 -1.03 18.70 -14.41
N GLU A 319 -1.67 19.76 -14.92
CA GLU A 319 -0.99 20.95 -15.41
C GLU A 319 -0.27 21.69 -14.28
N ARG A 320 -0.93 21.85 -13.12
CA ARG A 320 -0.32 22.46 -11.94
C ARG A 320 0.97 21.74 -11.53
N MET A 321 0.93 20.41 -11.48
CA MET A 321 2.10 19.57 -11.18
C MET A 321 3.22 19.75 -12.22
N SER A 322 2.88 19.74 -13.50
CA SER A 322 3.82 19.95 -14.61
C SER A 322 4.53 21.30 -14.52
N LEU A 323 3.79 22.40 -14.31
CA LEU A 323 4.36 23.74 -14.18
C LEU A 323 5.26 23.90 -12.95
N GLN A 324 4.89 23.26 -11.84
CA GLN A 324 5.70 23.25 -10.61
C GLN A 324 7.00 22.46 -10.80
N ALA A 325 6.92 21.28 -11.42
CA ALA A 325 8.07 20.46 -11.80
C ALA A 325 9.04 21.25 -12.70
N ARG A 326 8.51 21.88 -13.76
CA ARG A 326 9.25 22.72 -14.71
C ARG A 326 9.97 23.87 -14.02
N LYS A 327 9.28 24.62 -13.17
CA LYS A 327 9.84 25.76 -12.44
C LYS A 327 11.06 25.36 -11.59
N ILE A 328 10.95 24.26 -10.85
CA ILE A 328 12.05 23.78 -9.98
C ILE A 328 13.21 23.29 -10.85
N ALA A 329 12.93 22.55 -11.93
CA ALA A 329 13.97 22.06 -12.83
C ALA A 329 14.75 23.21 -13.50
N ASP A 330 14.07 24.27 -13.95
CA ASP A 330 14.71 25.48 -14.51
C ASP A 330 15.57 26.20 -13.47
N GLN A 331 15.06 26.37 -12.24
CA GLN A 331 15.78 27.03 -11.14
C GLN A 331 17.08 26.32 -10.76
N HIS A 332 17.11 25.00 -10.88
CA HIS A 332 18.24 24.16 -10.46
C HIS A 332 19.05 23.58 -11.63
N GLN A 333 18.76 23.98 -12.87
CA GLN A 333 19.46 23.53 -14.09
C GLN A 333 19.48 22.00 -14.22
N LEU A 334 18.30 21.38 -14.08
CA LEU A 334 18.10 19.93 -14.09
C LEU A 334 17.54 19.48 -15.46
N PRO A 335 18.38 19.15 -16.47
CA PRO A 335 17.92 18.96 -17.84
C PRO A 335 17.03 17.72 -18.05
N VAL A 336 17.30 16.62 -17.33
CA VAL A 336 16.51 15.37 -17.41
C VAL A 336 15.12 15.60 -16.80
N GLU A 337 15.08 16.18 -15.62
CA GLU A 337 13.86 16.48 -14.88
C GLU A 337 13.03 17.55 -15.58
N ARG A 338 13.70 18.53 -16.21
CA ARG A 338 13.07 19.53 -17.06
C ARG A 338 12.38 18.89 -18.26
N PHE A 339 13.03 17.92 -18.90
CA PHE A 339 12.46 17.15 -20.00
C PHE A 339 11.20 16.40 -19.55
N TYR A 340 11.23 15.71 -18.41
CA TYR A 340 10.06 14.99 -17.90
C TYR A 340 8.86 15.91 -17.62
N ALA A 341 9.10 17.11 -17.08
CA ALA A 341 8.04 18.11 -16.90
C ALA A 341 7.43 18.56 -18.24
N ASP A 342 8.27 18.86 -19.25
CA ASP A 342 7.79 19.19 -20.60
C ASP A 342 7.09 18.00 -21.27
N PHE A 343 7.57 16.77 -21.05
CA PHE A 343 6.96 15.57 -21.60
C PHE A 343 5.55 15.33 -21.05
N LEU A 344 5.34 15.51 -19.75
CA LEU A 344 3.98 15.51 -19.17
C LEU A 344 3.14 16.65 -19.73
N TYR A 345 3.70 17.85 -19.89
CA TYR A 345 2.97 18.97 -20.50
C TYR A 345 2.50 18.61 -21.93
N PHE A 346 3.37 17.99 -22.73
CA PHE A 346 3.00 17.44 -24.03
C PHE A 346 1.84 16.43 -23.93
N GLN A 347 1.86 15.50 -22.98
CA GLN A 347 0.80 14.51 -22.80
C GLN A 347 -0.54 15.11 -22.31
N ILE A 348 -0.51 16.18 -21.52
CA ILE A 348 -1.73 16.90 -21.09
C ILE A 348 -2.37 17.61 -22.28
N GLU A 349 -1.54 18.21 -23.13
CA GLU A 349 -2.01 19.00 -24.27
C GLU A 349 -2.63 18.14 -25.37
N ASP A 350 -2.30 16.84 -25.41
CA ASP A 350 -3.01 15.83 -26.22
C ASP A 350 -4.52 15.87 -25.97
N GLN A 351 -4.89 16.10 -24.72
CA GLN A 351 -6.27 16.15 -24.29
C GLN A 351 -6.88 17.56 -24.36
N ARG A 352 -6.08 18.63 -24.43
CA ARG A 352 -6.57 20.03 -24.33
C ARG A 352 -6.55 20.85 -25.61
N ARG A 353 -5.94 20.41 -26.71
CA ARG A 353 -5.81 21.17 -27.98
C ARG A 353 -5.27 22.60 -27.74
N PHE A 354 -3.98 22.81 -27.96
CA PHE A 354 -3.29 24.11 -27.87
C PHE A 354 -4.10 25.30 -28.40
N GLN A 355 -3.97 26.45 -27.73
CA GLN A 355 -4.58 27.71 -28.15
C GLN A 355 -3.98 28.25 -29.47
N SER A 356 -2.76 27.83 -29.83
CA SER A 356 -2.00 28.31 -31.00
C SER A 356 -1.15 27.19 -31.63
N ILE A 357 -1.39 26.89 -32.92
CA ILE A 357 -0.66 25.86 -33.68
C ILE A 357 0.85 26.18 -33.80
N PRO A 358 1.29 27.41 -34.15
CA PRO A 358 2.71 27.74 -34.27
C PRO A 358 3.50 27.63 -32.95
N GLU A 359 2.87 27.97 -31.83
CA GLU A 359 3.49 27.85 -30.51
C GLU A 359 3.70 26.37 -30.16
N PHE A 360 2.70 25.52 -30.44
CA PHE A 360 2.83 24.09 -30.25
C PHE A 360 3.90 23.49 -31.15
N GLU A 361 3.98 23.87 -32.43
CA GLU A 361 5.03 23.35 -33.33
C GLU A 361 6.43 23.67 -32.78
N THR A 362 6.64 24.87 -32.25
CA THR A 362 7.92 25.28 -31.66
C THR A 362 8.25 24.42 -30.43
N PHE A 363 7.30 24.31 -29.49
CA PHE A 363 7.45 23.48 -28.30
C PHE A 363 7.71 22.00 -28.64
N PHE A 364 6.97 21.46 -29.61
CA PHE A 364 7.09 20.09 -30.09
C PHE A 364 8.49 19.81 -30.64
N THR A 365 9.04 20.71 -31.48
CA THR A 365 10.38 20.54 -32.03
C THR A 365 11.47 20.67 -30.97
N ASP A 366 11.31 21.61 -30.03
CA ASP A 366 12.25 21.79 -28.91
C ASP A 366 12.29 20.56 -28.00
N LEU A 367 11.14 19.94 -27.75
CA LEU A 367 11.04 18.72 -26.95
C LEU A 367 11.72 17.52 -27.63
N LEU A 368 11.56 17.41 -28.95
CA LEU A 368 12.22 16.37 -29.75
C LEU A 368 13.75 16.52 -29.75
N ASP A 369 14.26 17.74 -29.87
CA ASP A 369 15.70 18.00 -29.84
C ASP A 369 16.28 17.68 -28.45
N ARG A 370 15.58 18.05 -27.36
CA ARG A 370 15.96 17.64 -26.00
C ARG A 370 15.96 16.11 -25.81
N ALA A 371 14.98 15.40 -26.34
CA ALA A 371 14.96 13.92 -26.27
C ALA A 371 16.20 13.32 -26.95
N ARG A 372 16.61 13.86 -28.11
CA ARG A 372 17.82 13.43 -28.83
C ARG A 372 19.09 13.73 -28.05
N GLU A 373 19.20 14.94 -27.47
CA GLU A 373 20.36 15.34 -26.65
C GLU A 373 20.54 14.45 -25.42
N LEU A 374 19.44 14.03 -24.79
CA LEU A 374 19.44 13.12 -23.64
C LEU A 374 19.61 11.65 -24.02
N GLY A 375 19.56 11.31 -25.31
CA GLY A 375 19.61 9.93 -25.81
C GLY A 375 18.36 9.12 -25.49
N PHE A 376 17.20 9.77 -25.27
CA PHE A 376 15.93 9.11 -24.98
C PHE A 376 15.24 8.70 -26.29
N GLU A 377 15.83 7.71 -26.96
CA GLU A 377 15.45 7.34 -28.33
C GLU A 377 14.02 6.80 -28.45
N ASN A 378 13.53 6.07 -27.46
CA ASN A 378 12.19 5.50 -27.50
C ASN A 378 11.13 6.58 -27.22
N THR A 379 11.42 7.47 -26.29
CA THR A 379 10.60 8.64 -25.98
C THR A 379 10.59 9.62 -27.15
N TYR A 380 11.74 9.81 -27.82
CA TYR A 380 11.81 10.55 -29.08
C TYR A 380 10.88 9.94 -30.14
N ALA A 381 10.94 8.61 -30.34
CA ALA A 381 10.07 7.93 -31.29
C ALA A 381 8.58 8.10 -30.93
N PHE A 382 8.23 8.04 -29.64
CA PHE A 382 6.87 8.35 -29.15
C PHE A 382 6.44 9.76 -29.55
N ILE A 383 7.20 10.78 -29.19
CA ILE A 383 6.83 12.19 -29.44
C ILE A 383 6.74 12.43 -30.95
N ALA A 384 7.75 12.00 -31.71
CA ALA A 384 7.85 12.26 -33.15
C ALA A 384 6.68 11.65 -33.95
N THR A 385 6.14 10.53 -33.46
CA THR A 385 5.01 9.82 -34.08
C THR A 385 3.65 10.22 -33.52
N ASN A 386 3.58 11.18 -32.59
CA ASN A 386 2.30 11.64 -32.01
C ASN A 386 2.11 13.17 -32.04
N PRO A 387 2.14 13.82 -33.21
CA PRO A 387 1.98 15.28 -33.32
C PRO A 387 0.50 15.72 -33.26
N PHE A 388 -0.25 15.31 -32.23
CA PHE A 388 -1.71 15.47 -32.13
C PHE A 388 -2.21 16.91 -32.37
N GLY A 389 -1.50 17.90 -31.84
CA GLY A 389 -1.86 19.32 -32.00
C GLY A 389 -1.60 19.85 -33.40
N LEU A 390 -0.96 19.07 -34.27
CA LEU A 390 -0.56 19.43 -35.62
C LEU A 390 -1.25 18.58 -36.70
N TYR A 391 -2.19 17.68 -36.37
CA TYR A 391 -2.88 16.88 -37.40
C TYR A 391 -3.62 17.76 -38.42
N SER A 392 -4.27 18.83 -37.97
CA SER A 392 -4.95 19.79 -38.85
C SER A 392 -4.00 20.67 -39.68
N ALA A 393 -2.73 20.75 -39.28
CA ALA A 393 -1.67 21.52 -39.93
C ALA A 393 -0.48 20.64 -40.33
N TYR A 394 -0.75 19.40 -40.72
CA TYR A 394 0.28 18.39 -40.93
C TYR A 394 1.13 18.69 -42.17
N SER A 395 2.27 19.34 -41.95
CA SER A 395 3.16 19.87 -42.99
C SER A 395 4.20 18.83 -43.44
N ARG A 396 4.90 19.10 -44.55
CA ARG A 396 6.03 18.27 -45.01
C ARG A 396 7.12 18.12 -43.96
N ARG A 397 7.32 19.14 -43.11
CA ARG A 397 8.28 19.10 -42.00
C ARG A 397 7.84 18.09 -40.93
N ILE A 398 6.57 18.15 -40.52
CA ILE A 398 6.02 17.22 -39.52
C ILE A 398 6.01 15.79 -40.05
N ALA A 399 5.67 15.59 -41.33
CA ALA A 399 5.78 14.29 -41.98
C ALA A 399 7.22 13.73 -41.95
N GLY A 400 8.22 14.60 -42.12
CA GLY A 400 9.64 14.23 -41.99
C GLY A 400 10.00 13.76 -40.58
N LEU A 401 9.59 14.50 -39.54
CA LEU A 401 9.82 14.10 -38.14
C LEU A 401 9.13 12.78 -37.80
N HIS A 402 7.91 12.58 -38.29
CA HIS A 402 7.18 11.34 -38.08
C HIS A 402 7.84 10.14 -38.77
N ALA A 403 8.42 10.34 -39.96
CA ALA A 403 9.22 9.32 -40.65
C ALA A 403 10.51 8.98 -39.87
N ASP A 404 11.20 9.99 -39.31
CA ASP A 404 12.36 9.78 -38.44
C ASP A 404 11.98 8.97 -37.19
N GLY A 405 10.81 9.25 -36.60
CA GLY A 405 10.26 8.51 -35.46
C GLY A 405 9.99 7.04 -35.79
N LEU A 406 9.38 6.76 -36.95
CA LEU A 406 9.18 5.40 -37.46
C LEU A 406 10.51 4.66 -37.66
N GLN A 407 11.50 5.31 -38.26
CA GLN A 407 12.83 4.72 -38.44
C GLN A 407 13.52 4.42 -37.10
N THR A 408 13.35 5.32 -36.11
CA THR A 408 13.86 5.12 -34.76
C THR A 408 13.20 3.91 -34.09
N ALA A 409 11.86 3.82 -34.13
CA ALA A 409 11.13 2.67 -33.59
C ALA A 409 11.54 1.35 -34.26
N ALA A 410 11.73 1.34 -35.59
CA ALA A 410 12.20 0.18 -36.33
C ALA A 410 13.62 -0.23 -35.93
N ARG A 411 14.54 0.73 -35.76
CA ARG A 411 15.91 0.46 -35.28
C ARG A 411 15.92 -0.12 -33.86
N LEU A 412 15.03 0.37 -33.00
CA LEU A 412 14.82 -0.15 -31.64
C LEU A 412 14.06 -1.49 -31.64
N GLN A 413 13.55 -1.94 -32.78
CA GLN A 413 12.68 -3.12 -32.91
C GLN A 413 11.46 -3.04 -31.96
N ASN A 414 10.90 -1.84 -31.81
CA ASN A 414 9.70 -1.60 -31.01
C ASN A 414 8.45 -1.70 -31.90
N ASP A 415 7.99 -2.93 -32.11
CA ASP A 415 6.81 -3.22 -32.93
C ASP A 415 5.53 -2.58 -32.36
N TRP A 416 5.40 -2.46 -31.04
CA TRP A 416 4.29 -1.72 -30.42
C TRP A 416 4.27 -0.27 -30.89
N ARG A 417 5.41 0.42 -30.77
CA ARG A 417 5.55 1.80 -31.22
C ARG A 417 5.33 1.96 -32.72
N LEU A 418 5.77 1.00 -33.53
CA LEU A 418 5.52 1.01 -34.98
C LEU A 418 4.02 0.89 -35.28
N ALA A 419 3.30 0.00 -34.59
CA ALA A 419 1.86 -0.15 -34.77
C ALA A 419 1.09 1.14 -34.40
N GLU A 420 1.43 1.76 -33.27
CA GLU A 420 0.88 3.05 -32.83
C GLU A 420 1.19 4.16 -33.84
N ALA A 421 2.44 4.27 -34.29
CA ALA A 421 2.86 5.30 -35.23
C ALA A 421 2.09 5.21 -36.57
N HIS A 422 1.86 4.01 -37.09
CA HIS A 422 1.03 3.84 -38.29
C HIS A 422 -0.42 4.26 -38.04
N GLN A 423 -1.00 3.91 -36.89
CA GLN A 423 -2.36 4.33 -36.56
C GLN A 423 -2.48 5.87 -36.45
N THR A 424 -1.53 6.50 -35.76
CA THR A 424 -1.47 7.97 -35.64
C THR A 424 -1.26 8.66 -36.99
N MET A 425 -0.41 8.12 -37.86
CA MET A 425 -0.26 8.62 -39.23
C MET A 425 -1.60 8.56 -39.99
N GLY A 426 -2.34 7.46 -39.83
CA GLY A 426 -3.65 7.32 -40.44
C GLY A 426 -4.65 8.37 -39.93
N LEU A 427 -4.62 8.72 -38.64
CA LEU A 427 -5.41 9.82 -38.08
C LEU A 427 -5.05 11.16 -38.70
N ALA A 428 -3.76 11.45 -38.90
CA ALA A 428 -3.32 12.68 -39.55
C ALA A 428 -3.87 12.78 -40.99
N TYR A 429 -3.83 11.70 -41.77
CA TYR A 429 -4.44 11.64 -43.11
C TYR A 429 -5.97 11.80 -43.06
N ALA A 430 -6.62 11.23 -42.04
CA ALA A 430 -8.07 11.30 -41.90
C ALA A 430 -8.54 12.74 -41.67
N VAL A 431 -7.82 13.50 -40.84
CA VAL A 431 -8.10 14.93 -40.60
C VAL A 431 -7.97 15.76 -41.89
N GLN A 432 -7.08 15.34 -42.81
CA GLN A 432 -6.95 15.95 -44.14
C GLN A 432 -8.01 15.47 -45.15
N GLY A 433 -8.81 14.46 -44.80
CA GLY A 433 -9.80 13.83 -45.67
C GLY A 433 -9.23 12.79 -46.64
N ASP A 434 -7.97 12.38 -46.49
CA ASP A 434 -7.34 11.32 -47.30
C ASP A 434 -7.59 9.93 -46.69
N TYR A 435 -8.85 9.49 -46.75
CA TYR A 435 -9.25 8.21 -46.19
C TYR A 435 -8.56 6.98 -46.83
N PRO A 436 -8.23 6.94 -48.14
CA PRO A 436 -7.41 5.87 -48.70
C PRO A 436 -6.03 5.75 -48.04
N ALA A 437 -5.34 6.87 -47.82
CA ALA A 437 -4.05 6.85 -47.10
C ALA A 437 -4.25 6.44 -45.63
N THR A 438 -5.31 6.90 -44.98
CA THR A 438 -5.69 6.44 -43.62
C THR A 438 -5.81 4.93 -43.54
N LEU A 439 -6.60 4.31 -44.42
CA LEU A 439 -6.83 2.86 -44.41
C LEU A 439 -5.56 2.07 -44.72
N ALA A 440 -4.66 2.59 -45.55
CA ALA A 440 -3.37 1.97 -45.83
C ALA A 440 -2.48 1.93 -44.58
N GLU A 441 -2.41 3.02 -43.81
CA GLU A 441 -1.64 3.04 -42.56
C GLU A 441 -2.28 2.18 -41.46
N TYR A 442 -3.61 2.21 -41.32
CA TYR A 442 -4.32 1.34 -40.39
C TYR A 442 -4.11 -0.15 -40.73
N SER A 443 -4.05 -0.51 -42.01
CA SER A 443 -3.73 -1.88 -42.43
C SER A 443 -2.34 -2.32 -41.98
N ARG A 444 -1.33 -1.44 -42.09
CA ARG A 444 0.02 -1.72 -41.58
C ARG A 444 0.04 -1.88 -40.06
N SER A 445 -0.68 -1.01 -39.34
CA SER A 445 -0.85 -1.12 -37.89
C SER A 445 -1.46 -2.47 -37.52
N ARG A 446 -2.57 -2.87 -38.18
CA ARG A 446 -3.24 -4.15 -37.98
C ARG A 446 -2.31 -5.34 -38.20
N GLU A 447 -1.53 -5.36 -39.28
CA GLU A 447 -0.57 -6.43 -39.58
C GLU A 447 0.46 -6.60 -38.46
N ILE A 448 0.93 -5.50 -37.86
CA ILE A 448 1.86 -5.55 -36.73
C ILE A 448 1.15 -6.06 -35.48
N ARG A 449 -0.04 -5.53 -35.15
CA ARG A 449 -0.79 -5.94 -33.94
C ARG A 449 -1.23 -7.41 -33.97
N VAL A 450 -1.52 -7.97 -35.15
CA VAL A 450 -1.77 -9.41 -35.31
C VAL A 450 -0.54 -10.22 -34.89
N ARG A 451 0.67 -9.80 -35.28
CA ARG A 451 1.92 -10.48 -34.87
C ARG A 451 2.20 -10.33 -33.37
N LEU A 452 1.78 -9.20 -32.78
CA LEU A 452 1.93 -8.95 -31.35
C LEU A 452 0.94 -9.73 -30.49
N GLY A 453 -0.20 -10.17 -31.05
CA GLY A 453 -1.28 -10.80 -30.28
C GLY A 453 -1.98 -9.82 -29.35
N GLU A 454 -2.29 -8.63 -29.85
CA GLU A 454 -2.75 -7.48 -29.05
C GLU A 454 -4.23 -7.17 -29.33
N PRO A 455 -5.18 -7.80 -28.61
CA PRO A 455 -6.60 -7.76 -28.98
C PRO A 455 -7.24 -6.37 -28.79
N ILE A 456 -6.77 -5.55 -27.84
CA ILE A 456 -7.38 -4.25 -27.55
C ILE A 456 -7.14 -3.27 -28.71
N GLY A 457 -5.90 -3.12 -29.16
CA GLY A 457 -5.59 -2.27 -30.30
C GLY A 457 -5.99 -2.91 -31.63
N LEU A 458 -6.11 -4.24 -31.74
CA LEU A 458 -6.78 -4.85 -32.89
C LEU A 458 -8.26 -4.45 -32.97
N ALA A 459 -8.96 -4.39 -31.83
CA ALA A 459 -10.31 -3.85 -31.79
C ALA A 459 -10.34 -2.37 -32.18
N ALA A 460 -9.45 -1.55 -31.62
CA ALA A 460 -9.40 -0.12 -31.91
C ALA A 460 -9.11 0.18 -33.39
N VAL A 461 -8.10 -0.48 -33.97
CA VAL A 461 -7.74 -0.34 -35.39
C VAL A 461 -8.89 -0.83 -36.29
N SER A 462 -9.51 -1.97 -35.98
CA SER A 462 -10.62 -2.49 -36.78
C SER A 462 -11.85 -1.56 -36.71
N ASN A 463 -12.19 -1.04 -35.52
CA ASN A 463 -13.27 -0.06 -35.37
C ASN A 463 -12.98 1.24 -36.14
N GLY A 464 -11.74 1.74 -36.09
CA GLY A 464 -11.31 2.91 -36.86
C GLY A 464 -11.36 2.67 -38.37
N MET A 465 -10.88 1.53 -38.87
CA MET A 465 -10.99 1.15 -40.29
C MET A 465 -12.45 1.11 -40.74
N GLY A 466 -13.33 0.48 -39.95
CA GLY A 466 -14.75 0.43 -40.23
C GLY A 466 -15.40 1.81 -40.30
N TYR A 467 -15.02 2.71 -39.39
CA TYR A 467 -15.48 4.10 -39.42
C TYR A 467 -15.05 4.83 -40.70
N TYR A 468 -13.79 4.73 -41.10
CA TYR A 468 -13.32 5.42 -42.32
C TYR A 468 -13.85 4.80 -43.62
N GLN A 469 -14.13 3.50 -43.64
CA GLN A 469 -14.84 2.85 -44.76
C GLN A 469 -16.30 3.31 -44.85
N LEU A 470 -16.99 3.46 -43.71
CA LEU A 470 -18.33 4.03 -43.64
C LEU A 470 -18.37 5.44 -44.25
N MET A 471 -17.37 6.27 -43.94
CA MET A 471 -17.25 7.63 -44.50
C MET A 471 -17.06 7.65 -46.02
N GLN A 472 -16.46 6.60 -46.59
CA GLN A 472 -16.33 6.41 -48.05
C GLN A 472 -17.56 5.75 -48.70
N GLY A 473 -18.54 5.33 -47.91
CA GLY A 473 -19.72 4.61 -48.38
C GLY A 473 -19.48 3.13 -48.71
N ASP A 474 -18.37 2.54 -48.24
CA ASP A 474 -18.11 1.10 -48.35
C ASP A 474 -18.68 0.36 -47.13
N TYR A 475 -20.00 0.28 -47.09
CA TYR A 475 -20.73 -0.18 -45.91
C TYR A 475 -20.52 -1.67 -45.58
N GLN A 476 -20.26 -2.52 -46.59
CA GLN A 476 -20.01 -3.94 -46.32
C GLN A 476 -18.64 -4.11 -45.64
N ALA A 477 -17.58 -3.51 -46.20
CA ALA A 477 -16.26 -3.55 -45.57
C ALA A 477 -16.30 -2.96 -44.16
N ALA A 478 -17.05 -1.86 -43.97
CA ALA A 478 -17.22 -1.26 -42.66
C ALA A 478 -17.85 -2.21 -41.64
N LEU A 479 -18.93 -2.91 -42.02
CA LEU A 479 -19.57 -3.92 -41.16
C LEU A 479 -18.64 -5.10 -40.85
N ASP A 480 -17.85 -5.56 -41.82
CA ASP A 480 -16.88 -6.65 -41.63
C ASP A 480 -15.81 -6.25 -40.60
N ASP A 481 -15.24 -5.05 -40.71
CA ASP A 481 -14.23 -4.54 -39.77
C ASP A 481 -14.83 -4.24 -38.37
N PHE A 482 -16.06 -3.73 -38.27
CA PHE A 482 -16.74 -3.61 -36.97
C PHE A 482 -17.02 -4.98 -36.33
N HIS A 483 -17.34 -5.99 -37.14
CA HIS A 483 -17.51 -7.35 -36.65
C HIS A 483 -16.21 -7.93 -36.12
N GLN A 484 -15.11 -7.69 -36.82
CA GLN A 484 -13.80 -8.06 -36.35
C GLN A 484 -13.45 -7.37 -35.02
N ALA A 485 -13.77 -6.08 -34.87
CA ALA A 485 -13.61 -5.36 -33.61
C ALA A 485 -14.44 -5.99 -32.47
N MET A 486 -15.70 -6.34 -32.74
CA MET A 486 -16.59 -6.99 -31.76
C MET A 486 -16.08 -8.35 -31.29
N GLN A 487 -15.42 -9.13 -32.16
CA GLN A 487 -14.81 -10.41 -31.78
C GLN A 487 -13.70 -10.21 -30.75
N TYR A 488 -12.80 -9.25 -30.96
CA TYR A 488 -11.75 -8.93 -30.00
C TYR A 488 -12.30 -8.34 -28.70
N LEU A 489 -13.30 -7.44 -28.80
CA LEU A 489 -13.94 -6.84 -27.63
C LEU A 489 -14.71 -7.84 -26.77
N ARG A 490 -15.14 -8.97 -27.35
CA ARG A 490 -15.75 -10.07 -26.60
C ARG A 490 -14.81 -10.70 -25.59
N GLU A 491 -13.54 -10.79 -25.95
CA GLU A 491 -12.50 -11.35 -25.09
C GLU A 491 -12.08 -10.35 -24.02
N THR A 492 -11.87 -9.08 -24.40
CA THR A 492 -11.35 -8.03 -23.50
C THR A 492 -12.41 -7.43 -22.57
N ARG A 493 -13.69 -7.51 -22.94
CA ARG A 493 -14.84 -6.98 -22.18
C ARG A 493 -14.80 -5.46 -21.95
N GLU A 494 -14.16 -4.71 -22.86
CA GLU A 494 -14.14 -3.25 -22.86
C GLU A 494 -15.52 -2.67 -23.24
N TYR A 495 -16.46 -2.59 -22.28
CA TYR A 495 -17.86 -2.25 -22.57
C TYR A 495 -18.08 -0.84 -23.14
N HIS A 496 -17.19 0.10 -22.86
CA HIS A 496 -17.26 1.42 -23.47
C HIS A 496 -17.06 1.32 -24.99
N GLU A 497 -15.99 0.64 -25.40
CA GLU A 497 -15.68 0.39 -26.81
C GLU A 497 -16.73 -0.49 -27.49
N ILE A 498 -17.30 -1.48 -26.77
CA ILE A 498 -18.44 -2.26 -27.27
C ILE A 498 -19.62 -1.33 -27.58
N ALA A 499 -19.96 -0.39 -26.69
CA ALA A 499 -21.06 0.54 -26.92
C ALA A 499 -20.80 1.47 -28.11
N MET A 500 -19.57 1.99 -28.25
CA MET A 500 -19.14 2.79 -29.39
C MET A 500 -19.22 1.99 -30.71
N THR A 501 -18.73 0.75 -30.71
CA THR A 501 -18.77 -0.13 -31.89
C THR A 501 -20.20 -0.47 -32.29
N LEU A 502 -21.08 -0.77 -31.33
CA LEU A 502 -22.51 -0.98 -31.58
C LEU A 502 -23.19 0.26 -32.19
N PHE A 503 -22.83 1.46 -31.72
CA PHE A 503 -23.33 2.70 -32.30
C PHE A 503 -22.85 2.87 -33.75
N ASN A 504 -21.56 2.67 -34.02
CA ASN A 504 -20.98 2.77 -35.36
C ASN A 504 -21.60 1.75 -36.34
N MET A 505 -21.79 0.51 -35.90
CA MET A 505 -22.50 -0.52 -36.67
C MET A 505 -23.94 -0.12 -36.96
N ALA A 506 -24.64 0.49 -35.99
CA ALA A 506 -26.01 0.94 -36.19
C ALA A 506 -26.10 2.11 -37.18
N LEU A 507 -25.16 3.06 -37.10
CA LEU A 507 -25.04 4.15 -38.07
C LEU A 507 -24.76 3.59 -39.47
N CYS A 508 -23.81 2.67 -39.60
CA CYS A 508 -23.51 1.97 -40.86
C CYS A 508 -24.76 1.27 -41.42
N SER A 509 -25.50 0.57 -40.57
CA SER A 509 -26.71 -0.16 -40.92
C SER A 509 -27.84 0.79 -41.36
N LEU A 510 -27.99 1.94 -40.69
CA LEU A 510 -28.96 2.96 -41.09
C LEU A 510 -28.61 3.54 -42.47
N LEU A 511 -27.34 3.93 -42.67
CA LEU A 511 -26.85 4.51 -43.91
C LEU A 511 -26.81 3.51 -45.08
N SER A 512 -26.82 2.21 -44.80
CA SER A 512 -26.93 1.14 -45.79
C SER A 512 -28.35 0.58 -45.94
N LEU A 513 -29.35 1.31 -45.41
CA LEU A 513 -30.79 1.02 -45.53
C LEU A 513 -31.30 -0.21 -44.77
N GLN A 514 -30.53 -0.74 -43.82
CA GLN A 514 -30.86 -1.87 -42.94
C GLN A 514 -31.51 -1.39 -41.63
N PHE A 515 -32.68 -0.74 -41.72
CA PHE A 515 -33.29 -0.01 -40.61
C PHE A 515 -33.65 -0.87 -39.38
N SER A 516 -34.18 -2.07 -39.59
CA SER A 516 -34.55 -2.98 -38.50
C SER A 516 -33.33 -3.40 -37.68
N TYR A 517 -32.23 -3.73 -38.37
CA TYR A 517 -30.99 -4.14 -37.73
C TYR A 517 -30.33 -2.97 -36.98
N ALA A 518 -30.32 -1.77 -37.58
CA ALA A 518 -29.87 -0.55 -36.91
C ALA A 518 -30.63 -0.29 -35.59
N ALA A 519 -31.96 -0.47 -35.59
CA ALA A 519 -32.78 -0.32 -34.40
C ALA A 519 -32.44 -1.37 -33.32
N THR A 520 -32.22 -2.64 -33.70
CA THR A 520 -31.76 -3.69 -32.77
C THR A 520 -30.43 -3.30 -32.11
N LEU A 521 -29.43 -2.89 -32.90
CA LEU A 521 -28.11 -2.50 -32.38
C LEU A 521 -28.19 -1.32 -31.40
N LEU A 522 -28.98 -0.28 -31.72
CA LEU A 522 -29.18 0.87 -30.82
C LEU A 522 -29.94 0.51 -29.54
N GLN A 523 -30.84 -0.48 -29.61
CA GLN A 523 -31.46 -1.04 -28.43
C GLN A 523 -30.44 -1.76 -27.53
N HIS A 524 -29.49 -2.51 -28.10
CA HIS A 524 -28.40 -3.13 -27.33
C HIS A 524 -27.47 -2.08 -26.73
N CYS A 525 -27.03 -1.10 -27.52
CA CYS A 525 -26.22 0.04 -27.05
C CYS A 525 -26.88 0.75 -25.86
N SER A 526 -28.16 1.12 -26.00
CA SER A 526 -28.93 1.80 -24.94
C SER A 526 -29.13 0.95 -23.68
N ARG A 527 -29.19 -0.38 -23.81
CA ARG A 527 -29.29 -1.31 -22.68
C ARG A 527 -27.94 -1.46 -21.98
N LEU A 528 -26.85 -1.58 -22.73
CA LEU A 528 -25.49 -1.67 -22.20
C LEU A 528 -25.13 -0.41 -21.41
N MET A 529 -25.37 0.78 -21.98
CA MET A 529 -25.16 2.06 -21.29
C MET A 529 -25.90 2.12 -19.95
N ARG A 530 -27.15 1.64 -19.89
CA ARG A 530 -27.92 1.55 -18.65
C ARG A 530 -27.32 0.58 -17.64
N VAL A 531 -26.85 -0.59 -18.06
CA VAL A 531 -26.19 -1.57 -17.18
C VAL A 531 -24.91 -0.98 -16.59
N MET A 532 -24.15 -0.26 -17.42
CA MET A 532 -22.90 0.40 -17.05
C MET A 532 -23.08 1.74 -16.32
N ASN A 533 -24.33 2.17 -16.07
CA ASN A 533 -24.67 3.45 -15.46
C ASN A 533 -24.01 4.67 -16.15
N ARG A 534 -23.94 4.64 -17.49
CA ARG A 534 -23.41 5.72 -18.32
C ARG A 534 -24.54 6.47 -19.00
N GLU A 535 -24.50 7.80 -18.93
CA GLU A 535 -25.46 8.65 -19.62
C GLU A 535 -25.10 8.86 -21.09
N ASN A 536 -23.83 9.12 -21.38
CA ASN A 536 -23.31 9.43 -22.71
C ASN A 536 -22.15 8.51 -23.10
N LEU A 537 -21.83 8.46 -24.39
CA LEU A 537 -20.59 7.90 -24.93
C LEU A 537 -19.59 9.02 -25.26
N ALA A 538 -18.31 8.71 -25.47
CA ALA A 538 -17.22 9.69 -25.61
C ALA A 538 -17.50 10.77 -26.68
N TYR A 539 -18.23 10.41 -27.74
CA TYR A 539 -18.58 11.33 -28.83
C TYR A 539 -20.09 11.44 -29.09
N HIS A 540 -20.94 10.69 -28.38
CA HIS A 540 -22.38 10.67 -28.65
C HIS A 540 -23.19 10.89 -27.37
N SER A 541 -24.01 11.93 -27.38
CA SER A 541 -24.94 12.19 -26.29
C SER A 541 -26.08 11.17 -26.30
N ARG A 542 -26.70 10.97 -25.14
CA ARG A 542 -27.94 10.18 -25.03
C ARG A 542 -29.04 10.70 -25.95
N PHE A 543 -29.09 12.02 -26.16
CA PHE A 543 -29.98 12.67 -27.10
C PHE A 543 -29.73 12.15 -28.52
N GLY A 544 -28.49 12.21 -29.00
CA GLY A 544 -28.12 11.75 -30.34
C GLY A 544 -28.45 10.27 -30.56
N ILE A 545 -28.13 9.41 -29.59
CA ILE A 545 -28.40 7.97 -29.65
C ILE A 545 -29.90 7.69 -29.73
N LEU A 546 -30.71 8.39 -28.93
CA LEU A 546 -32.17 8.23 -28.95
C LEU A 546 -32.80 8.78 -30.23
N CYS A 547 -32.29 9.87 -30.79
CA CYS A 547 -32.70 10.42 -32.08
C CYS A 547 -32.44 9.41 -33.21
N LEU A 548 -31.22 8.88 -33.28
CA LEU A 548 -30.84 7.87 -34.28
C LEU A 548 -31.70 6.61 -34.15
N HIS A 549 -31.97 6.16 -32.92
CA HIS A 549 -32.80 4.99 -32.64
C HIS A 549 -34.28 5.23 -33.02
N GLY A 550 -34.80 6.41 -32.71
CA GLY A 550 -36.12 6.84 -33.15
C GLY A 550 -36.24 6.85 -34.66
N LEU A 551 -35.22 7.37 -35.35
CA LEU A 551 -35.18 7.43 -36.81
C LEU A 551 -35.14 6.04 -37.43
N ALA A 552 -34.29 5.15 -36.93
CA ALA A 552 -34.24 3.75 -37.36
C ALA A 552 -35.62 3.07 -37.20
N PHE A 553 -36.29 3.23 -36.06
CA PHE A 553 -37.65 2.69 -35.88
C PHE A 553 -38.67 3.30 -36.83
N ALA A 554 -38.62 4.62 -37.07
CA ALA A 554 -39.56 5.29 -37.94
C ALA A 554 -39.43 4.79 -39.39
N LEU A 555 -38.19 4.67 -39.88
CA LEU A 555 -37.89 4.17 -41.23
C LEU A 555 -38.15 2.65 -41.38
N ALA A 556 -38.02 1.88 -40.30
CA ALA A 556 -38.43 0.47 -40.27
C ALA A 556 -39.96 0.27 -40.15
N GLY A 557 -40.76 1.35 -40.14
CA GLY A 557 -42.23 1.31 -40.04
C GLY A 557 -42.80 1.21 -38.62
N SER A 558 -41.95 1.19 -37.59
CA SER A 558 -42.34 1.15 -36.16
C SER A 558 -42.60 2.54 -35.56
N ARG A 559 -43.51 3.31 -36.17
CA ARG A 559 -43.75 4.73 -35.84
C ARG A 559 -44.09 5.00 -34.37
N SER A 560 -44.83 4.09 -33.71
CA SER A 560 -45.19 4.23 -32.29
C SER A 560 -43.99 4.11 -31.34
N LYS A 561 -43.01 3.27 -31.67
CA LYS A 561 -41.76 3.14 -30.91
C LYS A 561 -40.90 4.40 -31.08
N ALA A 562 -40.81 4.91 -32.30
CA ALA A 562 -40.10 6.15 -32.61
C ALA A 562 -40.70 7.35 -31.86
N GLN A 563 -42.02 7.53 -31.87
CA GLN A 563 -42.70 8.60 -31.13
C GLN A 563 -42.44 8.51 -29.63
N ARG A 564 -42.38 7.30 -29.06
CA ARG A 564 -42.07 7.10 -27.64
C ARG A 564 -40.67 7.60 -27.29
N LEU A 565 -39.67 7.30 -28.13
CA LEU A 565 -38.30 7.77 -27.90
C LEU A 565 -38.19 9.29 -28.02
N LEU A 566 -38.88 9.90 -29.01
CA LEU A 566 -38.92 11.36 -29.13
C LEU A 566 -39.55 12.01 -27.90
N ASN A 567 -40.69 11.49 -27.42
CA ASN A 567 -41.32 11.99 -26.19
C ASN A 567 -40.41 11.79 -24.96
N GLN A 568 -39.64 10.69 -24.91
CA GLN A 568 -38.69 10.43 -23.84
C GLN A 568 -37.61 11.50 -23.79
N ILE A 569 -37.06 11.91 -24.95
CA ILE A 569 -36.07 12.99 -25.03
C ILE A 569 -36.62 14.28 -24.40
N SER A 570 -37.83 14.68 -24.79
CA SER A 570 -38.48 15.90 -24.26
C SER A 570 -38.81 15.79 -22.77
N LEU A 571 -39.30 14.63 -22.31
CA LEU A 571 -39.71 14.42 -20.92
C LEU A 571 -38.54 14.48 -19.94
N TYR A 572 -37.39 13.90 -20.30
CA TYR A 572 -36.21 13.85 -19.44
C TYR A 572 -35.23 15.00 -19.70
N GLY A 573 -35.52 15.88 -20.66
CA GLY A 573 -34.67 17.04 -20.95
C GLY A 573 -33.27 16.66 -21.43
N PHE A 574 -33.13 15.62 -22.25
CA PHE A 574 -31.80 15.28 -22.80
C PHE A 574 -31.38 16.30 -23.86
N HIS A 575 -30.10 16.66 -23.86
CA HIS A 575 -29.54 17.68 -24.75
C HIS A 575 -28.41 17.13 -25.63
N PRO A 576 -28.27 17.60 -26.87
CA PRO A 576 -27.15 17.26 -27.74
C PRO A 576 -25.84 17.88 -27.24
N TYR A 577 -24.71 17.34 -27.71
CA TYR A 577 -23.43 18.02 -27.53
C TYR A 577 -23.36 19.33 -28.31
N GLN A 578 -22.77 20.36 -27.68
CA GLN A 578 -22.70 21.69 -28.28
C GLN A 578 -21.87 21.66 -29.57
N GLY A 579 -22.44 22.21 -30.65
CA GLY A 579 -21.75 22.30 -31.94
C GLY A 579 -21.65 20.98 -32.71
N LYS A 580 -22.34 19.91 -32.29
CA LYS A 580 -22.34 18.62 -32.98
C LYS A 580 -23.50 18.51 -33.97
N ASN A 581 -23.23 18.78 -35.25
CA ASN A 581 -24.25 18.86 -36.30
C ASN A 581 -24.99 17.53 -36.50
N GLU A 582 -24.28 16.41 -36.33
CA GLU A 582 -24.82 15.05 -36.48
C GLU A 582 -26.09 14.83 -35.65
N GLU A 583 -26.09 15.24 -34.37
CA GLU A 583 -27.18 14.97 -33.43
C GLU A 583 -28.41 15.83 -33.70
N PHE A 584 -28.19 17.10 -34.09
CA PHE A 584 -29.27 17.99 -34.51
C PHE A 584 -29.88 17.52 -35.83
N PHE A 585 -29.05 17.08 -36.79
CA PHE A 585 -29.51 16.50 -38.03
C PHE A 585 -30.45 15.31 -37.78
N TRP A 586 -30.07 14.36 -36.93
CA TRP A 586 -30.91 13.20 -36.60
C TRP A 586 -32.24 13.60 -35.98
N HIS A 587 -32.23 14.57 -35.08
CA HIS A 587 -33.42 15.07 -34.41
C HIS A 587 -34.42 15.71 -35.38
N GLU A 588 -33.94 16.60 -36.24
CA GLU A 588 -34.79 17.27 -37.23
C GLU A 588 -35.33 16.28 -38.27
N LEU A 589 -34.50 15.35 -38.73
CA LEU A 589 -34.94 14.32 -39.66
C LEU A 589 -35.99 13.38 -39.03
N LEU A 590 -35.81 12.98 -37.77
CA LEU A 590 -36.79 12.17 -37.04
C LEU A 590 -38.15 12.89 -36.92
N GLN A 591 -38.15 14.18 -36.56
CA GLN A 591 -39.38 14.97 -36.48
C GLN A 591 -40.09 15.06 -37.83
N ALA A 592 -39.35 15.30 -38.91
CA ALA A 592 -39.90 15.35 -40.25
C ALA A 592 -40.57 14.02 -40.67
N VAL A 593 -39.92 12.88 -40.39
CA VAL A 593 -40.45 11.55 -40.70
C VAL A 593 -41.70 11.23 -39.86
N LEU A 594 -41.72 11.65 -38.59
CA LEU A 594 -42.86 11.42 -37.69
C LEU A 594 -44.05 12.36 -37.96
N ALA A 595 -43.84 13.56 -38.51
CA ALA A 595 -44.87 14.55 -38.80
C ALA A 595 -44.84 15.07 -40.26
N PRO A 596 -45.26 14.28 -41.27
CA PRO A 596 -45.20 14.64 -42.69
C PRO A 596 -45.89 15.95 -43.04
N ALA A 597 -47.02 16.25 -42.39
CA ALA A 597 -47.76 17.49 -42.62
C ALA A 597 -47.02 18.76 -42.15
N ALA A 598 -46.03 18.62 -41.25
CA ALA A 598 -45.21 19.70 -40.72
C ALA A 598 -43.71 19.49 -41.03
N ALA A 599 -43.38 18.64 -42.01
CA ALA A 599 -42.01 18.22 -42.26
C ALA A 599 -41.11 19.32 -42.85
N ALA A 600 -41.66 20.25 -43.65
CA ALA A 600 -40.89 21.25 -44.39
C ALA A 600 -39.86 22.05 -43.56
N PRO A 601 -40.22 22.68 -42.41
CA PRO A 601 -39.24 23.40 -41.59
C PRO A 601 -38.14 22.50 -41.01
N HIS A 602 -38.50 21.29 -40.58
CA HIS A 602 -37.54 20.32 -40.04
C HIS A 602 -36.58 19.80 -41.12
N LEU A 603 -37.07 19.56 -42.34
CA LEU A 603 -36.23 19.14 -43.46
C LEU A 603 -35.26 20.24 -43.89
N ALA A 604 -35.69 21.50 -43.92
CA ALA A 604 -34.80 22.63 -44.20
C ALA A 604 -33.71 22.77 -43.12
N ALA A 605 -34.06 22.57 -41.85
CA ALA A 605 -33.09 22.57 -40.75
C ALA A 605 -32.10 21.40 -40.85
N ALA A 606 -32.58 20.18 -41.15
CA ALA A 606 -31.73 19.01 -41.36
C ALA A 606 -30.76 19.24 -42.54
N GLU A 607 -31.23 19.76 -43.67
CA GLU A 607 -30.37 20.08 -44.81
C GLU A 607 -29.31 21.12 -44.46
N ASP A 608 -29.66 22.15 -43.69
CA ASP A 608 -28.69 23.15 -43.21
C ASP A 608 -27.58 22.51 -42.36
N TYR A 609 -27.91 21.62 -41.42
CA TYR A 609 -26.93 20.92 -40.59
C TYR A 609 -25.94 20.05 -41.38
N LEU A 610 -26.32 19.52 -42.56
CA LEU A 610 -25.42 18.70 -43.38
C LEU A 610 -24.18 19.45 -43.87
N PHE A 611 -24.31 20.77 -44.09
CA PHE A 611 -23.31 21.57 -44.78
C PHE A 611 -22.62 22.62 -43.88
N ARG A 612 -22.94 22.65 -42.59
CA ARG A 612 -22.26 23.51 -41.61
C ARG A 612 -20.81 23.05 -41.38
N THR A 613 -19.94 23.99 -41.06
CA THR A 613 -18.47 23.80 -41.04
C THR A 613 -17.88 23.37 -39.70
N ASN A 614 -18.61 23.50 -38.60
CA ASN A 614 -18.20 23.11 -37.25
C ASN A 614 -18.04 21.60 -37.05
N ASP A 615 -18.88 20.81 -37.72
CA ASP A 615 -18.89 19.34 -37.68
C ASP A 615 -19.38 18.82 -39.04
N ARG A 616 -18.45 18.44 -39.92
CA ARG A 616 -18.79 18.12 -41.32
C ARG A 616 -19.37 16.71 -41.43
N ILE A 617 -20.65 16.65 -41.80
CA ILE A 617 -21.40 15.41 -41.97
C ILE A 617 -21.95 15.25 -43.40
N ASP A 618 -21.35 15.92 -44.38
CA ASP A 618 -21.81 15.94 -45.77
C ASP A 618 -21.78 14.56 -46.45
N TYR A 619 -21.03 13.59 -45.91
CA TYR A 619 -21.07 12.18 -46.30
C TYR A 619 -22.45 11.53 -46.12
N MET A 620 -23.33 12.12 -45.30
CA MET A 620 -24.70 11.66 -45.07
C MET A 620 -25.72 12.28 -46.04
N ALA A 621 -25.33 13.29 -46.83
CA ALA A 621 -26.21 13.93 -47.79
C ALA A 621 -26.81 12.96 -48.84
N PRO A 622 -26.07 11.96 -49.37
CA PRO A 622 -26.66 10.94 -50.26
C PRO A 622 -27.82 10.18 -49.61
N PHE A 623 -27.65 9.75 -48.35
CA PHE A 623 -28.72 9.09 -47.58
C PHE A 623 -29.92 10.02 -47.39
N PHE A 624 -29.70 11.27 -46.97
CA PHE A 624 -30.76 12.24 -46.75
C PHE A 624 -31.63 12.45 -48.00
N PHE A 625 -31.01 12.78 -49.14
CA PHE A 625 -31.74 13.00 -50.39
C PHE A 625 -32.38 11.72 -50.94
N TYR A 626 -31.75 10.56 -50.72
CA TYR A 626 -32.35 9.28 -51.08
C TYR A 626 -33.62 9.00 -50.28
N ILE A 627 -33.57 9.09 -48.95
CA ILE A 627 -34.75 8.91 -48.08
C ILE A 627 -35.84 9.91 -48.43
N LEU A 628 -35.49 11.18 -48.66
CA LEU A 628 -36.46 12.19 -49.11
C LEU A 628 -37.13 11.81 -50.44
N SER A 629 -36.42 11.17 -51.37
CA SER A 629 -37.02 10.72 -52.64
C SER A 629 -38.00 9.55 -52.45
N GLN A 630 -37.85 8.79 -51.36
CA GLN A 630 -38.77 7.71 -50.99
C GLN A 630 -39.98 8.22 -50.19
N LEU A 631 -39.86 9.41 -49.60
CA LEU A 631 -40.95 10.08 -48.89
C LEU A 631 -41.73 10.97 -49.87
N ASP A 632 -43.07 10.93 -49.82
CA ASP A 632 -43.94 11.69 -50.73
C ASP A 632 -44.05 13.19 -50.36
N ILE A 633 -42.90 13.82 -50.06
CA ILE A 633 -42.79 15.17 -49.48
C ILE A 633 -42.29 16.18 -50.53
N TYR A 634 -41.57 15.72 -51.58
CA TYR A 634 -40.98 16.57 -52.64
C TYR A 634 -40.92 15.82 -53.99
N PRO A 635 -40.70 16.51 -55.13
CA PRO A 635 -40.57 15.86 -56.44
C PRO A 635 -39.38 14.89 -56.49
N ALA A 636 -39.66 13.59 -56.47
CA ALA A 636 -38.66 12.51 -56.34
C ALA A 636 -37.48 12.60 -57.34
N ARG A 637 -37.71 13.05 -58.59
CA ARG A 637 -36.66 13.17 -59.61
C ARG A 637 -35.60 14.23 -59.29
N ASN A 638 -35.97 15.35 -58.67
CA ASN A 638 -35.02 16.40 -58.33
C ASN A 638 -34.15 15.97 -57.14
N LEU A 639 -34.76 15.32 -56.15
CA LEU A 639 -34.06 14.79 -54.98
C LEU A 639 -33.11 13.64 -55.34
N GLN A 640 -33.52 12.73 -56.23
CA GLN A 640 -32.63 11.68 -56.75
C GLN A 640 -31.42 12.30 -57.44
N ARG A 641 -31.58 13.38 -58.22
CA ARG A 641 -30.47 14.08 -58.84
C ARG A 641 -29.54 14.75 -57.82
N CYS A 642 -30.09 15.40 -56.79
CA CYS A 642 -29.28 15.97 -55.69
C CYS A 642 -28.53 14.86 -54.93
N GLY A 643 -29.18 13.73 -54.67
CA GLY A 643 -28.57 12.55 -54.04
C GLY A 643 -27.45 11.95 -54.89
N VAL A 644 -27.63 11.84 -56.22
CA VAL A 644 -26.59 11.39 -57.15
C VAL A 644 -25.41 12.37 -57.17
N GLN A 645 -25.67 13.68 -57.24
CA GLN A 645 -24.62 14.71 -57.20
C GLN A 645 -23.84 14.70 -55.87
N ALA A 646 -24.52 14.45 -54.74
CA ALA A 646 -23.88 14.24 -53.45
C ALA A 646 -23.06 12.94 -53.43
N ALA A 647 -23.57 11.87 -54.04
CA ALA A 647 -22.94 10.55 -54.09
C ALA A 647 -21.71 10.51 -55.03
N GLU A 648 -21.69 11.29 -56.11
CA GLU A 648 -20.54 11.44 -57.03
C GLU A 648 -19.27 11.94 -56.33
N ARG A 649 -19.42 12.65 -55.21
CA ARG A 649 -18.30 13.18 -54.42
C ARG A 649 -17.85 12.27 -53.28
N HIS A 650 -18.71 11.36 -52.82
CA HIS A 650 -18.52 10.71 -51.51
C HIS A 650 -18.84 9.22 -51.42
N ASN A 651 -19.64 8.63 -52.33
CA ASN A 651 -20.33 7.39 -51.97
C ASN A 651 -20.77 6.53 -53.18
N ARG A 652 -20.10 5.39 -53.42
CA ARG A 652 -20.43 4.45 -54.51
C ARG A 652 -21.76 3.71 -54.30
N PHE A 653 -22.15 3.46 -53.06
CA PHE A 653 -23.41 2.77 -52.73
C PHE A 653 -24.62 3.54 -53.24
N TYR A 654 -24.69 4.85 -52.98
CA TYR A 654 -25.83 5.68 -53.38
C TYR A 654 -25.88 5.99 -54.88
N GLN A 655 -24.76 5.93 -55.59
CA GLN A 655 -24.74 6.00 -57.06
C GLN A 655 -25.52 4.82 -57.67
N ALA A 656 -25.27 3.61 -57.15
CA ALA A 656 -25.97 2.40 -57.58
C ALA A 656 -27.41 2.33 -57.04
N ALA A 657 -27.65 2.78 -55.80
CA ALA A 657 -29.00 2.85 -55.22
C ALA A 657 -29.92 3.80 -56.02
N ALA A 658 -29.41 4.94 -56.48
CA ALA A 658 -30.17 5.88 -57.31
C ALA A 658 -30.47 5.33 -58.72
N ALA A 659 -29.67 4.38 -59.21
CA ALA A 659 -29.93 3.63 -60.44
C ALA A 659 -30.95 2.48 -60.24
N GLY A 660 -31.46 2.28 -59.02
CA GLY A 660 -32.46 1.27 -58.68
C GLY A 660 -31.87 -0.10 -58.32
N SER A 661 -30.57 -0.21 -58.06
CA SER A 661 -29.92 -1.46 -57.68
C SER A 661 -28.83 -1.21 -56.63
N PRO A 662 -29.20 -0.96 -55.36
CA PRO A 662 -28.22 -0.81 -54.29
C PRO A 662 -27.38 -2.09 -54.16
N PRO A 663 -26.07 -1.99 -53.88
CA PRO A 663 -25.22 -3.14 -53.59
C PRO A 663 -25.81 -3.97 -52.44
N PRO A 664 -25.73 -5.31 -52.50
CA PRO A 664 -26.19 -6.16 -51.40
C PRO A 664 -25.33 -5.90 -50.15
N ILE A 665 -25.99 -5.82 -49.00
CA ILE A 665 -25.38 -5.71 -47.68
C ILE A 665 -25.84 -6.91 -46.88
N ASN A 666 -24.88 -7.68 -46.36
CA ASN A 666 -25.15 -8.85 -45.55
C ASN A 666 -24.84 -8.50 -44.10
N PRO A 667 -25.82 -7.99 -43.34
CA PRO A 667 -25.62 -7.79 -41.92
C PRO A 667 -25.42 -9.16 -41.26
N PRO A 668 -24.46 -9.27 -40.35
CA PRO A 668 -24.20 -10.49 -39.61
C PRO A 668 -25.37 -10.87 -38.70
N HIS A 669 -25.55 -12.18 -38.47
CA HIS A 669 -26.70 -12.74 -37.75
C HIS A 669 -26.82 -12.23 -36.29
N GLU A 670 -28.05 -11.99 -35.84
CA GLU A 670 -28.42 -11.36 -34.54
C GLU A 670 -28.07 -12.18 -33.28
N ASP A 671 -27.74 -13.48 -33.38
CA ASP A 671 -27.77 -14.40 -32.22
C ASP A 671 -26.63 -14.20 -31.18
N ASP A 672 -25.69 -13.28 -31.40
CA ASP A 672 -24.46 -13.19 -30.60
C ASP A 672 -24.30 -11.90 -29.78
N LEU A 673 -25.37 -11.18 -29.44
CA LEU A 673 -25.28 -9.95 -28.60
C LEU A 673 -25.88 -10.11 -27.19
N GLY A 674 -26.51 -11.26 -26.89
CA GLY A 674 -27.06 -11.55 -25.57
C GLY A 674 -25.99 -11.67 -24.48
N TRP A 675 -24.81 -12.19 -24.82
CA TRP A 675 -23.68 -12.36 -23.89
C TRP A 675 -23.19 -11.02 -23.34
N ILE A 676 -23.24 -9.93 -24.12
CA ILE A 676 -22.76 -8.59 -23.72
C ILE A 676 -23.48 -8.13 -22.45
N LEU A 677 -24.81 -8.29 -22.42
CA LEU A 677 -25.63 -7.88 -21.27
C LEU A 677 -25.43 -8.79 -20.07
N MET A 678 -25.24 -10.10 -20.28
CA MET A 678 -24.97 -11.04 -19.19
C MET A 678 -23.59 -10.77 -18.58
N SER A 679 -22.56 -10.64 -19.43
CA SER A 679 -21.19 -10.32 -19.03
C SER A 679 -21.10 -8.97 -18.32
N ALA A 680 -21.73 -7.91 -18.85
CA ALA A 680 -21.74 -6.60 -18.21
C ALA A 680 -22.42 -6.61 -16.84
N ARG A 681 -23.49 -7.41 -16.66
CA ARG A 681 -24.12 -7.63 -15.35
C ARG A 681 -23.19 -8.37 -14.40
N MET A 682 -22.53 -9.44 -14.85
CA MET A 682 -21.57 -10.19 -14.04
C MET A 682 -20.38 -9.33 -13.63
N GLN A 683 -19.84 -8.50 -14.52
CA GLN A 683 -18.74 -7.59 -14.20
C GLN A 683 -19.17 -6.53 -13.20
N ARG A 684 -20.38 -5.98 -13.30
CA ARG A 684 -20.93 -5.08 -12.27
C ARG A 684 -21.10 -5.80 -10.92
N SER A 685 -21.56 -7.05 -10.93
CA SER A 685 -21.63 -7.87 -9.72
C SER A 685 -20.24 -8.18 -9.14
N LEU A 686 -19.22 -8.38 -9.98
CA LEU A 686 -17.82 -8.57 -9.57
C LEU A 686 -17.22 -7.29 -8.98
N VAL A 687 -17.47 -6.12 -9.57
CA VAL A 687 -17.06 -4.83 -9.00
C VAL A 687 -17.75 -4.60 -7.65
N HIS A 688 -19.03 -4.95 -7.53
CA HIS A 688 -19.74 -4.93 -6.26
C HIS A 688 -19.15 -5.93 -5.25
N LEU A 689 -18.74 -7.12 -5.68
CA LEU A 689 -18.14 -8.14 -4.82
C LEU A 689 -16.73 -7.73 -4.36
N HIS A 690 -15.88 -7.22 -5.26
CA HIS A 690 -14.58 -6.63 -4.93
C HIS A 690 -14.74 -5.48 -3.92
N ARG A 691 -15.76 -4.65 -4.09
CA ARG A 691 -16.12 -3.63 -3.10
C ARG A 691 -16.47 -4.26 -1.75
N GLN A 692 -17.32 -5.29 -1.71
CA GLN A 692 -17.62 -6.00 -0.46
C GLN A 692 -16.38 -6.64 0.18
N VAL A 693 -15.44 -7.14 -0.63
CA VAL A 693 -14.16 -7.66 -0.14
C VAL A 693 -13.33 -6.55 0.48
N SER A 694 -13.22 -5.38 -0.15
CA SER A 694 -12.54 -4.21 0.46
C SER A 694 -13.21 -3.74 1.75
N GLU A 695 -14.54 -3.79 1.80
CA GLU A 695 -15.32 -3.46 3.00
C GLU A 695 -15.09 -4.48 4.14
N ILE A 696 -15.05 -5.78 3.82
CA ILE A 696 -14.68 -6.86 4.76
C ILE A 696 -13.24 -6.67 5.23
N ARG A 697 -12.32 -6.34 4.32
CA ARG A 697 -10.91 -6.09 4.63
C ARG A 697 -10.80 -4.95 5.63
N PHE A 698 -11.40 -3.79 5.35
CA PHE A 698 -11.44 -2.66 6.29
C PHE A 698 -11.94 -3.06 7.68
N LEU A 699 -13.02 -3.85 7.77
CA LEU A 699 -13.52 -4.33 9.06
C LEU A 699 -12.57 -5.31 9.75
N SER A 700 -11.86 -6.15 9.01
CA SER A 700 -10.82 -7.05 9.54
C SER A 700 -9.64 -6.25 10.07
N ASP A 701 -9.13 -5.30 9.29
CA ASP A 701 -8.00 -4.46 9.70
C ASP A 701 -8.38 -3.56 10.89
N LEU A 702 -9.64 -3.11 10.93
CA LEU A 702 -10.18 -2.40 12.07
C LEU A 702 -10.12 -3.27 13.33
N GLN A 703 -10.47 -4.55 13.25
CA GLN A 703 -10.35 -5.46 14.40
C GLN A 703 -8.90 -5.61 14.87
N ASP A 704 -7.95 -5.68 13.94
CA ASP A 704 -6.53 -5.75 14.27
C ASP A 704 -6.04 -4.48 14.96
N VAL A 705 -6.40 -3.29 14.44
CA VAL A 705 -6.09 -2.01 15.09
C VAL A 705 -6.69 -1.96 16.49
N LEU A 706 -7.97 -2.32 16.64
CA LEU A 706 -8.66 -2.31 17.94
C LEU A 706 -8.10 -3.33 18.94
N ALA A 707 -7.49 -4.41 18.47
CA ALA A 707 -6.89 -5.44 19.31
C ALA A 707 -5.48 -5.07 19.78
N ASN A 708 -4.72 -4.36 18.95
CA ASN A 708 -3.28 -4.14 19.16
C ASN A 708 -2.92 -2.74 19.69
N SER A 709 -3.84 -1.76 19.68
CA SER A 709 -3.56 -0.44 20.25
C SER A 709 -3.55 -0.46 21.78
N GLU A 710 -2.46 0.02 22.40
CA GLU A 710 -2.29 0.07 23.85
C GLU A 710 -2.63 1.44 24.46
N SER A 711 -2.63 2.50 23.64
CA SER A 711 -2.93 3.87 24.06
C SER A 711 -4.03 4.54 23.22
N VAL A 712 -4.67 5.56 23.79
CA VAL A 712 -5.67 6.37 23.07
C VAL A 712 -5.04 7.05 21.85
N GLY A 713 -3.82 7.59 21.99
CA GLY A 713 -3.10 8.26 20.91
C GLY A 713 -2.89 7.34 19.70
N GLU A 714 -2.28 6.17 19.91
CA GLU A 714 -2.03 5.18 18.86
C GLU A 714 -3.32 4.72 18.17
N LEU A 715 -4.37 4.49 18.96
CA LEU A 715 -5.67 4.09 18.42
C LEU A 715 -6.25 5.19 17.52
N THR A 716 -6.23 6.45 17.98
CA THR A 716 -6.76 7.58 17.21
C THR A 716 -5.96 7.87 15.94
N ASP A 717 -4.64 7.69 15.96
CA ASP A 717 -3.81 7.90 14.77
C ASP A 717 -4.00 6.76 13.75
N SER A 718 -3.97 5.51 14.22
CA SER A 718 -4.11 4.32 13.36
C SER A 718 -5.48 4.24 12.69
N ILE A 719 -6.55 4.60 13.41
CA ILE A 719 -7.89 4.61 12.82
C ILE A 719 -8.08 5.73 11.80
N THR A 720 -7.52 6.91 12.08
CA THR A 720 -7.60 8.06 11.16
C THR A 720 -6.87 7.73 9.86
N ASP A 721 -5.70 7.09 9.97
CA ASP A 721 -4.94 6.57 8.83
C ASP A 721 -5.69 5.47 8.07
N ARG A 722 -6.32 4.54 8.78
CA ARG A 722 -7.07 3.46 8.12
C ARG A 722 -8.31 3.96 7.38
N ILE A 723 -9.05 4.90 7.97
CA ILE A 723 -10.21 5.52 7.32
C ILE A 723 -9.76 6.33 6.08
N TYR A 724 -8.66 7.06 6.19
CA TYR A 724 -8.12 7.84 5.06
C TYR A 724 -7.61 6.95 3.92
N SER A 725 -6.94 5.84 4.22
CA SER A 725 -6.43 4.90 3.20
C SER A 725 -7.51 4.01 2.59
N SER A 726 -8.60 3.72 3.32
CA SER A 726 -9.64 2.78 2.86
C SER A 726 -10.79 3.45 2.11
N PHE A 727 -10.91 4.78 2.18
CA PHE A 727 -12.00 5.53 1.57
C PHE A 727 -11.48 6.82 0.90
N PRO A 728 -12.06 7.25 -0.24
CA PRO A 728 -11.65 8.44 -0.99
C PRO A 728 -12.11 9.75 -0.30
N PHE A 729 -11.48 10.03 0.83
CA PHE A 729 -11.64 11.29 1.56
C PHE A 729 -10.45 12.21 1.25
N ALA A 730 -10.74 13.48 0.98
CA ALA A 730 -9.73 14.53 0.87
C ALA A 730 -9.06 14.81 2.22
N ALA A 731 -9.79 14.62 3.32
CA ALA A 731 -9.28 14.72 4.67
C ALA A 731 -10.14 13.96 5.68
N VAL A 732 -9.51 13.50 6.77
CA VAL A 732 -10.12 12.88 7.94
C VAL A 732 -9.55 13.55 9.19
N TYR A 733 -10.43 14.08 10.03
CA TYR A 733 -10.09 14.68 11.32
C TYR A 733 -10.66 13.82 12.42
N PHE A 734 -9.86 13.57 13.45
CA PHE A 734 -10.29 12.91 14.67
C PHE A 734 -10.15 13.86 15.84
N PHE A 735 -11.27 14.14 16.51
CA PHE A 735 -11.32 14.97 17.70
C PHE A 735 -11.55 14.11 18.94
N SER A 736 -10.69 14.21 19.94
CA SER A 736 -10.87 13.58 21.25
C SER A 736 -11.50 14.56 22.24
N VAL A 737 -12.26 14.03 23.19
CA VAL A 737 -12.77 14.80 24.34
C VAL A 737 -11.81 14.64 25.51
N SER A 738 -11.33 15.76 26.06
CA SER A 738 -10.44 15.77 27.22
C SER A 738 -11.20 15.48 28.53
N PRO A 739 -10.49 15.14 29.63
CA PRO A 739 -11.11 14.98 30.95
C PRO A 739 -11.81 16.23 31.49
N GLU A 740 -11.48 17.42 30.96
CA GLU A 740 -12.09 18.72 31.31
C GLU A 740 -13.25 19.08 30.36
N GLU A 741 -13.75 18.10 29.58
CA GLU A 741 -14.79 18.25 28.55
C GLU A 741 -14.42 19.17 27.37
N GLU A 742 -13.15 19.56 27.23
CA GLU A 742 -12.67 20.30 26.07
C GLU A 742 -12.39 19.38 24.88
N ILE A 743 -12.87 19.75 23.69
CA ILE A 743 -12.64 18.97 22.48
C ILE A 743 -11.37 19.45 21.79
N GLN A 744 -10.45 18.53 21.53
CA GLN A 744 -9.17 18.83 20.88
C GLN A 744 -8.94 17.91 19.68
N LEU A 745 -8.21 18.40 18.67
CA LEU A 745 -7.82 17.60 17.53
C LEU A 745 -6.75 16.58 17.96
N ALA A 746 -7.08 15.29 17.90
CA ALA A 746 -6.20 14.20 18.31
C ALA A 746 -5.38 13.65 17.15
N ALA A 747 -5.99 13.51 15.97
CA ALA A 747 -5.33 13.02 14.77
C ALA A 747 -5.92 13.65 13.51
N TYR A 748 -5.10 13.71 12.45
CA TYR A 748 -5.48 14.25 11.16
C TYR A 748 -4.75 13.51 10.03
N ARG A 749 -5.47 13.24 8.94
CA ARG A 749 -4.90 12.79 7.66
C ARG A 749 -5.60 13.54 6.54
N GLY A 750 -4.86 14.03 5.57
CA GLY A 750 -5.45 14.75 4.43
C GLY A 750 -4.41 15.03 3.36
N ARG A 751 -4.86 15.61 2.25
CA ARG A 751 -3.98 16.02 1.14
C ARG A 751 -2.90 17.03 1.59
N ASP A 752 -3.26 17.87 2.55
CA ASP A 752 -2.34 18.84 3.15
C ASP A 752 -1.62 18.23 4.35
N ALA A 753 -0.35 18.61 4.56
CA ALA A 753 0.46 18.08 5.65
C ALA A 753 0.00 18.58 7.05
N THR A 754 -0.76 19.67 7.08
CA THR A 754 -1.26 20.28 8.31
C THR A 754 -2.77 20.50 8.22
N PRO A 755 -3.52 20.24 9.30
CA PRO A 755 -4.97 20.48 9.32
C PRO A 755 -5.27 21.96 9.12
N ASP A 756 -6.28 22.28 8.31
CA ASP A 756 -6.80 23.64 8.20
C ASP A 756 -7.20 24.18 9.60
N PRO A 757 -6.60 25.30 10.07
CA PRO A 757 -6.84 25.85 11.39
C PRO A 757 -8.26 26.39 11.60
N GLN A 758 -9.03 26.62 10.54
CA GLN A 758 -10.43 27.03 10.62
C GLN A 758 -11.36 25.86 10.94
N VAL A 759 -11.01 24.64 10.54
CA VAL A 759 -11.88 23.46 10.67
C VAL A 759 -12.21 23.13 12.13
N PRO A 760 -11.25 23.09 13.08
CA PRO A 760 -11.56 22.90 14.50
C PRO A 760 -12.45 24.00 15.10
N GLN A 761 -12.41 25.23 14.56
CA GLN A 761 -13.20 26.36 15.05
C GLN A 761 -14.69 26.25 14.66
N LEU A 762 -15.01 25.46 13.64
CA LEU A 762 -16.37 25.21 13.17
C LEU A 762 -17.09 24.12 13.97
N LEU A 763 -16.36 23.38 14.82
CA LEU A 763 -16.86 22.22 15.55
C LEU A 763 -18.15 22.51 16.36
N PRO A 764 -18.26 23.62 17.13
CA PRO A 764 -19.48 23.90 17.88
C PRO A 764 -20.71 24.18 17.00
N ALA A 765 -20.49 24.79 15.82
CA ALA A 765 -21.56 25.10 14.87
C ALA A 765 -22.05 23.83 14.15
N VAL A 766 -21.12 22.94 13.79
CA VAL A 766 -21.44 21.64 13.18
C VAL A 766 -22.16 20.73 14.17
N ASP A 767 -21.70 20.65 15.43
CA ASP A 767 -22.38 19.88 16.48
C ASP A 767 -23.83 20.31 16.69
N ALA A 768 -24.11 21.62 16.64
CA ALA A 768 -25.46 22.15 16.75
C ALA A 768 -26.36 21.75 15.55
N ALA A 769 -25.78 21.56 14.36
CA ALA A 769 -26.49 21.14 13.15
C ALA A 769 -26.71 19.61 13.05
N CYS A 770 -25.87 18.82 13.73
CA CYS A 770 -25.80 17.36 13.62
C CYS A 770 -26.89 16.56 14.34
N GLN A 771 -27.85 17.18 15.04
CA GLN A 771 -28.80 16.47 15.92
C GLN A 771 -29.59 15.33 15.24
N ASP A 772 -29.71 15.31 13.90
CA ASP A 772 -30.28 14.19 13.11
C ASP A 772 -29.52 13.85 11.80
N GLN A 773 -28.47 14.60 11.42
CA GLN A 773 -27.80 14.47 10.11
C GLN A 773 -26.35 13.98 10.24
N ARG A 774 -25.98 12.95 9.46
CA ARG A 774 -24.59 12.44 9.35
C ARG A 774 -23.73 13.19 8.34
N ILE A 775 -24.35 14.01 7.49
CA ILE A 775 -23.66 14.84 6.49
C ILE A 775 -24.04 16.28 6.78
N VAL A 776 -23.05 17.15 6.96
CA VAL A 776 -23.25 18.58 7.23
C VAL A 776 -22.55 19.40 6.16
N THR A 777 -23.23 20.39 5.63
CA THR A 777 -22.63 21.35 4.70
C THR A 777 -21.97 22.48 5.48
N LEU A 778 -20.67 22.71 5.25
CA LEU A 778 -19.92 23.81 5.82
C LEU A 778 -20.26 25.16 5.15
N PRO A 779 -19.92 26.30 5.75
CA PRO A 779 -20.21 27.63 5.22
C PRO A 779 -19.62 27.93 3.84
N ASP A 780 -18.55 27.22 3.46
CA ASP A 780 -17.90 27.29 2.15
C ASP A 780 -18.58 26.43 1.06
N GLY A 781 -19.64 25.69 1.43
CA GLY A 781 -20.40 24.80 0.56
C GLY A 781 -19.88 23.36 0.50
N SER A 782 -18.78 23.03 1.18
CA SER A 782 -18.26 21.65 1.25
C SER A 782 -19.14 20.76 2.15
N SER A 783 -19.25 19.47 1.83
CA SER A 783 -20.02 18.49 2.62
C SER A 783 -19.08 17.66 3.49
N VAL A 784 -19.38 17.51 4.78
CA VAL A 784 -18.57 16.75 5.74
C VAL A 784 -19.40 15.61 6.31
N VAL A 785 -18.83 14.41 6.36
CA VAL A 785 -19.41 13.30 7.12
C VAL A 785 -19.04 13.48 8.58
N HIS A 786 -20.04 13.68 9.43
CA HIS A 786 -19.89 13.80 10.87
C HIS A 786 -20.23 12.49 11.57
N LEU A 787 -19.25 11.90 12.26
CA LEU A 787 -19.41 10.64 12.99
C LEU A 787 -19.13 10.85 14.47
N CYS A 788 -20.14 10.65 15.30
CA CYS A 788 -19.97 10.63 16.77
C CYS A 788 -19.49 9.26 17.24
N ILE A 789 -18.54 9.27 18.18
CA ILE A 789 -18.05 8.08 18.88
C ILE A 789 -18.61 8.12 20.30
N GLY A 790 -19.53 7.19 20.60
CA GLY A 790 -20.26 7.15 21.88
C GLY A 790 -21.72 7.58 21.73
N THR A 791 -22.40 7.72 22.86
CA THR A 791 -23.83 8.09 22.92
C THR A 791 -24.00 9.25 23.88
N VAL A 792 -24.74 10.30 23.48
CA VAL A 792 -25.03 11.44 24.36
C VAL A 792 -25.62 10.96 25.69
N PRO A 793 -25.09 11.38 26.86
CA PRO A 793 -24.09 12.43 27.07
C PRO A 793 -22.61 12.01 26.96
N ASP A 794 -22.31 10.72 26.91
CA ASP A 794 -20.95 10.15 26.92
C ASP A 794 -20.33 10.10 25.50
N ILE A 795 -20.03 11.27 24.94
CA ILE A 795 -19.28 11.38 23.67
C ILE A 795 -17.77 11.23 23.97
N LEU A 796 -17.15 10.22 23.38
CA LEU A 796 -15.72 9.90 23.55
C LEU A 796 -14.85 10.56 22.48
N GLY A 797 -15.43 10.90 21.32
CA GLY A 797 -14.73 11.56 20.23
C GLY A 797 -15.62 11.83 19.01
N ARG A 798 -15.08 12.52 18.02
CA ARG A 798 -15.73 12.83 16.74
C ARG A 798 -14.79 12.56 15.58
N ILE A 799 -15.31 12.00 14.49
CA ILE A 799 -14.57 11.86 13.23
C ILE A 799 -15.28 12.68 12.17
N TRP A 800 -14.52 13.54 11.49
CA TRP A 800 -14.99 14.28 10.33
C TRP A 800 -14.29 13.75 9.10
N CYS A 801 -15.06 13.36 8.09
CA CYS A 801 -14.51 12.94 6.81
C CYS A 801 -14.98 13.89 5.70
N ILE A 802 -14.03 14.50 4.99
CA ILE A 802 -14.27 15.38 3.85
C ILE A 802 -14.11 14.54 2.58
N PRO A 803 -15.17 14.24 1.81
CA PRO A 803 -15.08 13.45 0.58
C PRO A 803 -14.34 14.23 -0.52
N GLU A 804 -13.62 13.51 -1.37
CA GLU A 804 -13.03 14.12 -2.58
C GLU A 804 -14.10 14.56 -3.59
N ASN A 805 -15.21 13.83 -3.65
CA ASN A 805 -16.36 14.14 -4.50
C ASN A 805 -17.64 14.05 -3.65
N PRO A 806 -18.47 15.10 -3.56
CA PRO A 806 -19.72 15.07 -2.79
C PRO A 806 -20.65 13.91 -3.18
N ALA A 807 -20.66 13.49 -4.46
CA ALA A 807 -21.47 12.36 -4.96
C ALA A 807 -21.05 11.01 -4.33
N TYR A 808 -19.86 10.92 -3.75
CA TYR A 808 -19.42 9.74 -3.01
C TYR A 808 -20.31 9.46 -1.79
N LEU A 809 -20.90 10.50 -1.19
CA LEU A 809 -21.71 10.42 0.03
C LEU A 809 -23.18 10.04 -0.19
N GLU A 810 -23.65 9.97 -1.44
CA GLU A 810 -25.00 9.46 -1.76
C GLU A 810 -25.12 7.93 -1.52
N ARG A 811 -24.02 7.27 -1.15
CA ARG A 811 -23.93 5.81 -0.96
C ARG A 811 -24.25 5.42 0.48
N VAL A 812 -25.40 4.75 0.67
CA VAL A 812 -25.89 4.34 1.99
C VAL A 812 -24.94 3.35 2.69
N GLU A 813 -24.25 2.49 1.96
CA GLU A 813 -23.43 1.42 2.54
C GLU A 813 -22.13 1.95 3.19
N THR A 814 -21.49 2.95 2.57
CA THR A 814 -20.28 3.60 3.12
C THR A 814 -20.57 4.22 4.49
N LEU A 815 -21.71 4.89 4.62
CA LEU A 815 -22.15 5.48 5.90
C LEU A 815 -22.51 4.43 6.94
N GLN A 816 -22.95 3.24 6.53
CA GLN A 816 -23.23 2.13 7.45
C GLN A 816 -21.95 1.54 8.02
N ILE A 817 -20.93 1.32 7.19
CA ILE A 817 -19.63 0.75 7.61
C ILE A 817 -18.92 1.69 8.57
N LEU A 818 -18.86 2.98 8.25
CA LEU A 818 -18.27 3.98 9.14
C LEU A 818 -19.01 4.06 10.48
N ALA A 819 -20.34 3.89 10.48
CA ALA A 819 -21.12 3.83 11.72
C ALA A 819 -20.94 2.52 12.51
N ILE A 820 -20.60 1.41 11.86
CA ILE A 820 -20.18 0.19 12.56
C ILE A 820 -18.81 0.42 13.21
N ALA A 821 -17.88 1.02 12.48
CA ALA A 821 -16.56 1.33 12.97
C ALA A 821 -16.60 2.24 14.20
N THR A 822 -17.42 3.30 14.19
CA THR A 822 -17.53 4.24 15.33
C THR A 822 -18.08 3.57 16.60
N ARG A 823 -18.98 2.58 16.47
CA ARG A 823 -19.45 1.79 17.63
C ARG A 823 -18.34 0.92 18.22
N GLN A 824 -17.54 0.27 17.37
CA GLN A 824 -16.44 -0.56 17.85
C GLN A 824 -15.33 0.28 18.48
N LEU A 825 -15.03 1.44 17.89
CA LEU A 825 -14.09 2.43 18.43
C LEU A 825 -14.53 2.95 19.80
N ALA A 826 -15.83 3.23 19.99
CA ALA A 826 -16.33 3.65 21.30
C ALA A 826 -16.02 2.62 22.39
N ALA A 827 -16.26 1.34 22.12
CA ALA A 827 -15.96 0.26 23.06
C ALA A 827 -14.45 0.14 23.37
N ALA A 828 -13.59 0.27 22.36
CA ALA A 828 -12.14 0.20 22.54
C ALA A 828 -11.58 1.40 23.32
N LEU A 829 -12.02 2.62 22.99
CA LEU A 829 -11.61 3.84 23.70
C LEU A 829 -12.00 3.78 25.18
N SER A 830 -13.24 3.37 25.49
CA SER A 830 -13.67 3.20 26.88
C SER A 830 -12.80 2.17 27.63
N ARG A 831 -12.42 1.07 26.99
CA ARG A 831 -11.56 0.03 27.59
C ARG A 831 -10.17 0.57 27.91
N ILE A 832 -9.53 1.27 26.96
CA ILE A 832 -8.17 1.82 27.14
C ILE A 832 -8.18 2.90 28.25
N GLN A 833 -9.14 3.83 28.22
CA GLN A 833 -9.28 4.86 29.26
C GLN A 833 -9.48 4.27 30.67
N GLN A 834 -10.26 3.19 30.79
CA GLN A 834 -10.42 2.47 32.05
C GLN A 834 -9.11 1.85 32.53
N GLN A 835 -8.32 1.26 31.63
CA GLN A 835 -7.04 0.64 31.96
C GLN A 835 -6.01 1.67 32.45
N GLU A 836 -5.89 2.81 31.79
CA GLU A 836 -5.02 3.92 32.21
C GLU A 836 -5.38 4.43 33.62
N THR A 837 -6.69 4.57 33.90
CA THR A 837 -7.19 5.00 35.21
C THR A 837 -6.82 4.01 36.32
N ILE A 838 -6.96 2.70 36.07
CA ILE A 838 -6.60 1.64 37.03
C ILE A 838 -5.10 1.66 37.34
N VAL A 839 -4.25 1.84 36.32
CA VAL A 839 -2.80 1.91 36.50
C VAL A 839 -2.40 3.10 37.37
N ALA A 840 -2.99 4.28 37.14
CA ALA A 840 -2.73 5.48 37.93
C ALA A 840 -3.13 5.28 39.41
N GLN A 841 -4.30 4.69 39.66
CA GLN A 841 -4.76 4.38 41.03
C GLN A 841 -3.82 3.39 41.74
N TRP A 842 -3.31 2.38 41.03
CA TRP A 842 -2.38 1.40 41.60
C TRP A 842 -1.03 2.03 42.00
N GLN A 843 -0.51 2.96 41.19
CA GLN A 843 0.70 3.70 41.52
C GLN A 843 0.54 4.57 42.77
N GLU A 844 -0.60 5.26 42.90
CA GLU A 844 -0.89 6.07 44.09
C GLU A 844 -1.02 5.21 45.36
N LEU A 845 -1.72 4.07 45.25
CA LEU A 845 -1.86 3.12 46.35
C LEU A 845 -0.49 2.58 46.80
N LYS A 846 0.38 2.22 45.85
CA LYS A 846 1.74 1.77 46.13
C LYS A 846 2.56 2.84 46.86
N ARG A 847 2.47 4.10 46.42
CA ARG A 847 3.15 5.24 47.06
C ARG A 847 2.66 5.45 48.50
N LYS A 848 1.35 5.38 48.74
CA LYS A 848 0.75 5.48 50.08
C LYS A 848 1.22 4.34 50.99
N ASN A 849 1.29 3.11 50.48
CA ASN A 849 1.79 1.96 51.24
C ASN A 849 3.26 2.11 51.67
N ILE A 850 4.14 2.60 50.79
CA ILE A 850 5.56 2.84 51.14
C ILE A 850 5.70 3.88 52.26
N LEU A 851 4.90 4.95 52.22
CA LEU A 851 4.91 5.99 53.25
C LEU A 851 4.41 5.46 54.60
N LEU A 852 3.35 4.65 54.59
CA LEU A 852 2.83 3.99 55.78
C LEU A 852 3.85 3.02 56.40
N GLU A 853 4.57 2.24 55.58
CA GLU A 853 5.60 1.32 56.07
C GLU A 853 6.73 2.09 56.77
N LYS A 854 7.24 3.18 56.18
CA LYS A 854 8.27 4.02 56.82
C LYS A 854 7.81 4.61 58.15
N LEU A 855 6.62 5.19 58.21
CA LEU A 855 6.05 5.75 59.45
C LEU A 855 5.83 4.69 60.54
N SER A 856 5.62 3.43 60.14
CA SER A 856 5.39 2.33 61.08
C SER A 856 6.68 1.71 61.64
N THR A 857 7.85 1.94 61.03
CA THR A 857 9.09 1.21 61.38
C THR A 857 10.23 2.09 61.91
N THR A 858 10.09 3.42 61.91
CA THR A 858 11.12 4.35 62.42
C THR A 858 10.67 5.09 63.67
N ASP A 859 11.58 5.34 64.60
CA ASP A 859 11.35 6.22 65.76
C ASP A 859 11.44 7.69 65.32
N PRO A 860 10.39 8.51 65.55
CA PRO A 860 10.33 9.87 65.01
C PRO A 860 11.31 10.85 65.68
N LEU A 861 11.82 10.53 66.88
CA LEU A 861 12.74 11.42 67.60
C LEU A 861 14.20 11.19 67.17
N THR A 862 14.60 9.93 67.05
CA THR A 862 16.00 9.54 66.80
C THR A 862 16.29 9.13 65.36
N ASN A 863 15.23 8.94 64.55
CA ASN A 863 15.28 8.43 63.18
C ASN A 863 15.92 7.03 63.04
N LEU A 864 16.08 6.32 64.16
CA LEU A 864 16.48 4.92 64.20
C LEU A 864 15.28 4.00 63.91
N GLY A 865 15.51 2.71 63.72
CA GLY A 865 14.41 1.77 63.71
C GLY A 865 13.67 1.76 65.06
N ASN A 866 12.34 1.64 65.05
CA ASN A 866 11.58 1.49 66.28
C ASN A 866 11.52 0.01 66.73
N ARG A 867 10.85 -0.26 67.85
CA ARG A 867 10.70 -1.61 68.40
C ARG A 867 10.13 -2.63 67.39
N THR A 868 9.22 -2.22 66.51
CA THR A 868 8.67 -3.08 65.44
C THR A 868 9.75 -3.47 64.42
N ALA A 869 10.58 -2.53 63.99
CA ALA A 869 11.69 -2.79 63.08
C ALA A 869 12.77 -3.67 63.71
N LEU A 870 13.04 -3.49 65.00
CA LEU A 870 13.99 -4.32 65.77
C LEU A 870 13.57 -5.79 65.73
N TYR A 871 12.32 -6.09 66.10
CA TYR A 871 11.84 -7.48 66.11
C TYR A 871 11.88 -8.11 64.72
N LYS A 872 11.49 -7.38 63.66
CA LYS A 872 11.59 -7.85 62.27
C LYS A 872 13.04 -8.20 61.89
N THR A 873 13.99 -7.36 62.31
CA THR A 873 15.42 -7.56 62.03
C THR A 873 15.98 -8.75 62.80
N LEU A 874 15.70 -8.88 64.09
CA LEU A 874 16.13 -10.02 64.91
C LEU A 874 15.56 -11.35 64.39
N HIS A 875 14.29 -11.38 64.00
CA HIS A 875 13.69 -12.57 63.39
C HIS A 875 14.38 -12.96 62.09
N SER A 876 14.71 -11.98 61.24
CA SER A 876 15.44 -12.23 59.99
C SER A 876 16.83 -12.81 60.26
N GLU A 877 17.56 -12.24 61.21
CA GLU A 877 18.93 -12.64 61.55
C GLU A 877 18.99 -14.02 62.24
N VAL A 878 18.05 -14.32 63.15
CA VAL A 878 17.93 -15.66 63.75
C VAL A 878 17.57 -16.70 62.69
N ASN A 879 16.64 -16.40 61.78
CA ASN A 879 16.33 -17.30 60.66
C ASN A 879 17.52 -17.53 59.74
N ARG A 880 18.37 -16.51 59.54
CA ARG A 880 19.63 -16.65 58.80
C ARG A 880 20.57 -17.64 59.51
N ILE A 881 20.75 -17.49 60.82
CA ILE A 881 21.61 -18.38 61.62
C ILE A 881 21.10 -19.82 61.59
N ILE A 882 19.78 -20.02 61.77
CA ILE A 882 19.15 -21.35 61.69
C ILE A 882 19.39 -22.00 60.33
N ARG A 883 19.23 -21.23 59.24
CA ARG A 883 19.38 -21.73 57.86
C ARG A 883 20.80 -22.23 57.57
N TYR A 884 21.82 -21.54 58.07
CA TYR A 884 23.22 -21.87 57.77
C TYR A 884 23.89 -22.77 58.83
N GLY A 885 23.22 -23.04 59.95
CA GLY A 885 23.63 -24.02 60.96
C GLY A 885 25.05 -23.79 61.49
N ARG A 886 25.86 -24.86 61.62
CA ARG A 886 27.24 -24.79 62.14
C ARG A 886 28.21 -23.94 61.29
N ASN A 887 27.83 -23.57 60.07
CA ASN A 887 28.61 -22.71 59.18
C ASN A 887 28.12 -21.24 59.22
N SER A 888 27.17 -20.89 60.10
CA SER A 888 26.70 -19.51 60.25
C SER A 888 27.76 -18.64 60.91
N VAL A 889 27.91 -17.41 60.42
CA VAL A 889 28.66 -16.35 61.12
C VAL A 889 27.76 -15.81 62.26
N PRO A 890 28.31 -15.55 63.47
CA PRO A 890 27.50 -15.13 64.62
C PRO A 890 26.83 -13.77 64.41
N CYS A 891 25.71 -13.53 65.09
CA CYS A 891 25.10 -12.20 65.19
C CYS A 891 25.15 -11.75 66.66
N SER A 892 25.67 -10.55 66.91
CA SER A 892 25.70 -9.98 68.25
C SER A 892 24.62 -8.92 68.42
N VAL A 893 24.10 -8.82 69.63
CA VAL A 893 23.13 -7.79 70.04
C VAL A 893 23.72 -6.99 71.20
N MET A 894 23.71 -5.67 71.06
CA MET A 894 24.01 -4.74 72.15
C MET A 894 22.72 -4.13 72.66
N PHE A 895 22.51 -4.17 73.96
CA PHE A 895 21.49 -3.40 74.65
C PHE A 895 22.18 -2.26 75.40
N ILE A 896 21.84 -1.03 75.06
CA ILE A 896 22.51 0.19 75.50
C ILE A 896 21.51 1.04 76.27
N ASP A 897 21.92 1.59 77.40
CA ASP A 897 21.12 2.54 78.17
C ASP A 897 21.98 3.70 78.66
N LEU A 898 21.43 4.92 78.59
CA LEU A 898 22.12 6.13 79.01
C LEU A 898 22.11 6.28 80.53
N ASP A 899 23.30 6.19 81.13
CA ASP A 899 23.48 6.35 82.56
C ASP A 899 23.22 7.80 83.00
N ASN A 900 22.39 7.96 84.02
CA ASN A 900 22.03 9.25 84.62
C ASN A 900 21.27 10.21 83.68
N PHE A 901 20.70 9.73 82.58
CA PHE A 901 19.91 10.55 81.64
C PHE A 901 18.74 11.30 82.30
N LYS A 902 18.08 10.68 83.29
CA LYS A 902 17.02 11.35 84.06
C LYS A 902 17.49 12.66 84.71
N LEU A 903 18.76 12.77 85.11
CA LEU A 903 19.33 13.99 85.69
C LEU A 903 19.39 15.13 84.66
N ILE A 904 19.60 14.82 83.37
CA ILE A 904 19.53 15.79 82.27
C ILE A 904 18.09 16.30 82.11
N ASN A 905 17.12 15.39 82.06
CA ASN A 905 15.71 15.77 81.96
C ASN A 905 15.23 16.61 83.15
N ASP A 906 15.57 16.19 84.36
CA ASP A 906 15.15 16.86 85.60
C ASP A 906 15.81 18.24 85.77
N THR A 907 17.01 18.45 85.19
CA THR A 907 17.77 19.70 85.34
C THR A 907 17.61 20.67 84.17
N LEU A 908 17.57 20.18 82.93
CA LEU A 908 17.59 20.97 81.69
C LEU A 908 16.28 20.89 80.89
N GLY A 909 15.33 20.07 81.34
CA GLY A 909 14.02 19.88 80.72
C GLY A 909 14.01 18.82 79.61
N HIS A 910 12.82 18.34 79.29
CA HIS A 910 12.62 17.25 78.31
C HIS A 910 13.13 17.58 76.91
N ALA A 911 13.05 18.84 76.46
CA ALA A 911 13.59 19.22 75.15
C ALA A 911 15.11 19.02 75.04
N ALA A 912 15.85 19.25 76.13
CA ALA A 912 17.28 18.98 76.19
C ALA A 912 17.56 17.47 76.22
N GLY A 913 16.73 16.69 76.92
CA GLY A 913 16.81 15.23 76.90
C GLY A 913 16.52 14.64 75.53
N ASP A 914 15.48 15.11 74.83
CA ASP A 914 15.13 14.71 73.47
C ASP A 914 16.28 14.96 72.49
N TYR A 915 16.93 16.13 72.62
CA TYR A 915 18.11 16.46 71.85
C TYR A 915 19.29 15.53 72.17
N VAL A 916 19.55 15.25 73.44
CA VAL A 916 20.60 14.29 73.87
C VAL A 916 20.32 12.90 73.30
N LEU A 917 19.07 12.43 73.29
CA LEU A 917 18.69 11.15 72.69
C LEU A 917 18.95 11.10 71.17
N ALA A 918 18.60 12.16 70.44
CA ALA A 918 18.87 12.27 69.01
C ALA A 918 20.38 12.29 68.70
N ARG A 919 21.18 12.99 69.52
CA ARG A 919 22.64 13.05 69.37
C ARG A 919 23.32 11.73 69.75
N THR A 920 22.85 11.05 70.80
CA THR A 920 23.31 9.70 71.14
C THR A 920 23.01 8.72 70.02
N ALA A 921 21.81 8.77 69.41
CA ALA A 921 21.47 7.94 68.27
C ALA A 921 22.41 8.16 67.08
N HIS A 922 22.70 9.42 66.76
CA HIS A 922 23.65 9.76 65.70
C HIS A 922 25.08 9.30 66.00
N LEU A 923 25.51 9.43 67.27
CA LEU A 923 26.80 8.96 67.74
C LEU A 923 26.92 7.44 67.59
N ILE A 924 25.91 6.69 68.04
CA ILE A 924 25.87 5.23 67.89
C ILE A 924 26.00 4.88 66.40
N LEU A 925 25.15 5.43 65.54
CA LEU A 925 25.21 5.19 64.09
C LEU A 925 26.58 5.49 63.47
N SER A 926 27.27 6.53 63.91
CA SER A 926 28.58 6.92 63.36
C SER A 926 29.69 5.90 63.61
N GLU A 927 29.50 4.98 64.55
CA GLU A 927 30.46 3.92 64.87
C GLU A 927 30.08 2.55 64.26
N LEU A 928 28.91 2.47 63.63
CA LEU A 928 28.36 1.27 63.00
C LEU A 928 28.69 1.19 61.50
N ARG A 929 28.68 -0.03 60.96
CA ARG A 929 28.82 -0.29 59.52
C ARG A 929 27.46 -0.19 58.83
N ASP A 930 27.44 -0.06 57.50
CA ASP A 930 26.19 -0.01 56.71
C ASP A 930 25.26 -1.23 56.92
N THR A 931 25.83 -2.38 57.32
CA THR A 931 25.08 -3.61 57.60
C THR A 931 24.56 -3.70 59.03
N ASP A 932 25.13 -2.92 59.96
CA ASP A 932 24.72 -2.90 61.36
C ASP A 932 23.49 -2.00 61.51
N GLN A 933 22.53 -2.40 62.34
CA GLN A 933 21.27 -1.66 62.49
C GLN A 933 21.07 -1.24 63.94
N ALA A 934 20.79 0.05 64.14
CA ALA A 934 20.47 0.63 65.43
C ALA A 934 18.98 0.94 65.55
N PHE A 935 18.44 0.67 66.73
CA PHE A 935 17.05 0.82 67.07
C PHE A 935 16.91 1.57 68.40
N ARG A 936 15.84 2.36 68.53
CA ARG A 936 15.43 2.87 69.85
C ARG A 936 14.36 1.93 70.41
N TYR A 937 14.67 1.32 71.55
CA TYR A 937 13.76 0.35 72.17
C TYR A 937 12.64 1.05 72.96
N GLY A 938 12.99 2.13 73.65
CA GLY A 938 12.07 3.01 74.38
C GLY A 938 12.84 3.93 75.33
N GLY A 939 12.28 5.09 75.71
CA GLY A 939 12.94 5.99 76.65
C GLY A 939 14.36 6.38 76.22
N ASP A 940 15.34 6.01 77.02
CA ASP A 940 16.79 6.17 76.86
C ASP A 940 17.54 4.89 76.48
N GLU A 941 16.80 3.87 76.07
CA GLU A 941 17.31 2.55 75.70
C GLU A 941 17.45 2.40 74.17
N PHE A 942 18.60 1.91 73.76
CA PHE A 942 18.96 1.64 72.37
C PHE A 942 19.37 0.19 72.21
N VAL A 943 19.08 -0.39 71.05
CA VAL A 943 19.52 -1.74 70.70
C VAL A 943 20.26 -1.68 69.38
N VAL A 944 21.43 -2.31 69.32
CA VAL A 944 22.19 -2.48 68.08
C VAL A 944 22.25 -3.96 67.75
N VAL A 945 21.87 -4.29 66.52
CA VAL A 945 22.03 -5.63 65.96
C VAL A 945 23.23 -5.57 65.01
N LEU A 946 24.24 -6.41 65.27
CA LEU A 946 25.46 -6.52 64.47
C LEU A 946 25.49 -7.89 63.79
N PRO A 947 25.02 -7.96 62.52
CA PRO A 947 25.16 -9.15 61.71
C PRO A 947 26.64 -9.56 61.58
N GLU A 948 26.88 -10.87 61.48
CA GLU A 948 28.21 -11.44 61.17
C GLU A 948 29.34 -11.00 62.12
N THR A 949 28.99 -10.66 63.36
CA THR A 949 29.89 -10.11 64.37
C THR A 949 29.89 -10.99 65.61
N PRO A 950 31.04 -11.62 65.97
CA PRO A 950 31.18 -12.36 67.22
C PRO A 950 31.27 -11.43 68.44
N ALA A 951 31.05 -11.97 69.64
CA ALA A 951 31.02 -11.20 70.88
C ALA A 951 32.31 -10.40 71.13
N GLU A 952 33.48 -10.92 70.77
CA GLU A 952 34.77 -10.23 70.94
C GLU A 952 34.84 -8.95 70.09
N ASN A 953 34.41 -9.02 68.83
CA ASN A 953 34.39 -7.87 67.93
C ASN A 953 33.30 -6.87 68.34
N CYS A 954 32.18 -7.38 68.87
CA CYS A 954 31.13 -6.56 69.45
C CYS A 954 31.67 -5.68 70.59
N ARG A 955 32.52 -6.23 71.49
CA ARG A 955 33.17 -5.43 72.56
C ARG A 955 34.02 -4.29 72.01
N ILE A 956 34.67 -4.46 70.86
CA ILE A 956 35.46 -3.39 70.22
C ILE A 956 34.54 -2.25 69.77
N VAL A 957 33.39 -2.57 69.18
CA VAL A 957 32.39 -1.56 68.79
C VAL A 957 31.83 -0.85 70.04
N ALA A 958 31.54 -1.58 71.11
CA ALA A 958 31.09 -1.01 72.38
C ALA A 958 32.15 -0.06 72.97
N GLY A 959 33.43 -0.44 72.94
CA GLY A 959 34.54 0.41 73.38
C GLY A 959 34.65 1.72 72.60
N ARG A 960 34.44 1.69 71.27
CA ARG A 960 34.40 2.90 70.44
C ARG A 960 33.23 3.80 70.82
N ILE A 961 32.05 3.21 71.05
CA ILE A 961 30.86 3.95 71.51
C ILE A 961 31.11 4.63 72.86
N HIS A 962 31.68 3.93 73.85
CA HIS A 962 32.07 4.52 75.14
C HIS A 962 33.07 5.67 74.96
N GLN A 963 34.11 5.48 74.13
CA GLN A 963 35.11 6.52 73.87
C GLN A 963 34.46 7.78 73.27
N ARG A 964 33.60 7.63 72.26
CA ARG A 964 32.87 8.75 71.65
C ARG A 964 31.94 9.44 72.63
N MET A 965 31.25 8.68 73.47
CA MET A 965 30.37 9.23 74.50
C MET A 965 31.15 10.07 75.52
N ALA A 966 32.33 9.61 75.93
CA ALA A 966 33.22 10.37 76.82
C ALA A 966 33.76 11.65 76.13
N GLU A 967 34.12 11.58 74.85
CA GLU A 967 34.54 12.74 74.04
C GLU A 967 33.42 13.77 73.88
N ALA A 968 32.16 13.35 73.84
CA ALA A 968 31.00 14.22 73.70
C ALA A 968 30.75 15.12 74.93
N ARG A 969 31.29 14.77 76.11
CA ARG A 969 31.19 15.53 77.37
C ARG A 969 29.76 16.01 77.67
N GLY A 970 28.82 15.06 77.67
CA GLY A 970 27.40 15.31 77.90
C GLY A 970 26.73 16.16 76.81
N PHE A 971 27.29 16.17 75.59
CA PHE A 971 26.86 17.03 74.46
C PHE A 971 26.77 18.51 74.80
N SER A 972 27.57 18.97 75.77
CA SER A 972 27.44 20.32 76.34
C SER A 972 27.73 21.45 75.35
N ARG A 973 28.60 21.22 74.35
CA ARG A 973 28.79 22.17 73.25
C ARG A 973 27.57 22.25 72.34
N ASP A 974 27.01 21.10 71.98
CA ASP A 974 25.86 21.01 71.09
C ASP A 974 24.61 21.62 71.75
N LEU A 975 24.38 21.38 73.04
CA LEU A 975 23.27 21.96 73.82
C LEU A 975 23.41 23.48 74.01
N ALA A 976 24.63 23.99 74.22
CA ALA A 976 24.89 25.42 74.32
C ALA A 976 24.70 26.15 72.98
N GLN A 977 25.02 25.48 71.87
CA GLN A 977 24.92 26.05 70.54
C GLN A 977 23.48 26.02 69.99
N GLU A 978 22.80 24.87 70.07
CA GLU A 978 21.48 24.70 69.43
C GLU A 978 20.31 25.10 70.34
N LEU A 979 20.44 24.92 71.66
CA LEU A 979 19.36 25.22 72.61
C LEU A 979 19.69 26.38 73.57
N GLN A 980 20.89 26.98 73.46
CA GLN A 980 21.35 28.09 74.32
C GLN A 980 21.33 27.74 75.83
N LEU A 981 21.53 26.47 76.17
CA LEU A 981 21.55 25.97 77.55
C LEU A 981 22.98 25.77 78.05
N ASP A 982 23.32 26.31 79.22
CA ASP A 982 24.60 26.03 79.87
C ASP A 982 24.50 24.77 80.74
N VAL A 983 25.35 23.77 80.45
CA VAL A 983 25.33 22.49 81.16
C VAL A 983 26.26 22.57 82.38
N PRO A 984 25.75 22.35 83.61
CA PRO A 984 26.55 22.34 84.83
C PRO A 984 27.74 21.36 84.73
N PRO A 985 28.92 21.67 85.30
CA PRO A 985 30.09 20.79 85.25
C PRO A 985 29.82 19.36 85.74
N ALA A 986 28.99 19.21 86.78
CA ALA A 986 28.58 17.91 87.30
C ALA A 986 27.81 17.07 86.27
N LEU A 987 27.00 17.69 85.40
CA LEU A 987 26.27 16.98 84.36
C LEU A 987 27.15 16.59 83.16
N LYS A 988 28.23 17.35 82.91
CA LYS A 988 29.20 17.10 81.81
C LYS A 988 30.02 15.82 82.02
N GLU A 989 30.28 15.45 83.28
CA GLU A 989 31.14 14.33 83.66
C GLU A 989 30.35 13.08 84.11
N HIS A 990 29.02 13.17 84.22
CA HIS A 990 28.17 12.08 84.73
C HIS A 990 27.22 11.45 83.71
N LEU A 991 27.12 11.97 82.48
CA LEU A 991 26.36 11.31 81.40
C LEU A 991 27.28 10.31 80.68
N SER A 992 27.01 9.03 80.89
CA SER A 992 27.70 7.91 80.23
C SER A 992 26.68 6.91 79.70
N LEU A 993 27.11 5.73 79.27
CA LEU A 993 26.21 4.66 78.85
C LEU A 993 26.69 3.33 79.40
N SER A 994 25.77 2.42 79.69
CA SER A 994 26.07 1.03 80.02
C SER A 994 25.63 0.15 78.86
N ILE A 995 26.39 -0.91 78.56
CA ILE A 995 26.11 -1.82 77.44
C ILE A 995 26.08 -3.28 77.90
N GLY A 996 25.00 -3.98 77.61
CA GLY A 996 24.93 -5.43 77.69
C GLY A 996 25.09 -6.06 76.32
N ILE A 997 25.89 -7.11 76.21
CA ILE A 997 26.21 -7.76 74.93
C ILE A 997 25.84 -9.24 75.01
N THR A 998 25.14 -9.75 74.00
CA THR A 998 25.02 -11.19 73.75
C THR A 998 25.41 -11.52 72.31
N ALA A 999 25.77 -12.77 72.04
CA ALA A 999 26.02 -13.28 70.70
C ALA A 999 25.28 -14.59 70.45
N ALA A 1000 24.58 -14.66 69.32
CA ALA A 1000 23.98 -15.87 68.80
C ALA A 1000 25.01 -16.61 67.92
N GLU A 1001 25.70 -17.60 68.48
CA GLU A 1001 26.68 -18.41 67.75
C GLU A 1001 26.05 -19.65 67.08
N SER A 1002 24.95 -20.16 67.63
CA SER A 1002 24.18 -21.28 67.08
C SER A 1002 22.75 -21.23 67.58
N ALA A 1003 21.78 -21.24 66.67
CA ALA A 1003 20.34 -21.30 66.98
C ALA A 1003 19.70 -22.54 66.34
N THR A 1004 18.77 -23.19 67.04
CA THR A 1004 18.00 -24.33 66.52
C THR A 1004 16.62 -23.88 66.04
N ALA A 1005 15.94 -24.71 65.23
CA ALA A 1005 14.58 -24.42 64.79
C ALA A 1005 13.64 -24.26 66.00
N GLY A 1006 13.01 -23.09 66.13
CA GLY A 1006 12.17 -22.72 67.28
C GLY A 1006 12.86 -21.83 68.33
N PHE A 1007 14.10 -21.39 68.09
CA PHE A 1007 14.75 -20.38 68.93
C PHE A 1007 14.00 -19.05 68.86
N ASP A 1008 13.57 -18.55 70.02
CA ASP A 1008 12.87 -17.27 70.14
C ASP A 1008 13.89 -16.11 70.10
N PRO A 1009 13.81 -15.21 69.10
CA PRO A 1009 14.72 -14.06 69.00
C PRO A 1009 14.69 -13.12 70.22
N GLU A 1010 13.60 -13.13 71.01
CA GLU A 1010 13.51 -12.33 72.24
C GLU A 1010 14.52 -12.76 73.31
N ILE A 1011 14.96 -14.02 73.29
CA ILE A 1011 15.97 -14.53 74.22
C ILE A 1011 17.29 -13.75 74.09
N LEU A 1012 17.66 -13.31 72.88
CA LEU A 1012 18.88 -12.52 72.68
C LEU A 1012 18.74 -11.12 73.30
N LEU A 1013 17.57 -10.52 73.21
CA LEU A 1013 17.30 -9.25 73.87
C LEU A 1013 17.33 -9.39 75.39
N ASP A 1014 16.69 -10.43 75.94
CA ASP A 1014 16.70 -10.69 77.39
C ASP A 1014 18.12 -10.93 77.93
N GLN A 1015 18.94 -11.70 77.21
CA GLN A 1015 20.33 -11.95 77.60
C GLN A 1015 21.17 -10.67 77.57
N ALA A 1016 21.01 -9.85 76.54
CA ALA A 1016 21.71 -8.56 76.46
C ALA A 1016 21.23 -7.60 77.56
N ASP A 1017 19.93 -7.54 77.86
CA ASP A 1017 19.39 -6.73 78.96
C ASP A 1017 19.89 -7.19 80.34
N ARG A 1018 19.97 -8.50 80.58
CA ARG A 1018 20.55 -9.05 81.82
C ARG A 1018 22.02 -8.67 81.97
N ALA A 1019 22.79 -8.68 80.88
CA ALA A 1019 24.19 -8.24 80.88
C ALA A 1019 24.31 -6.72 81.12
N LEU A 1020 23.40 -5.92 80.56
CA LEU A 1020 23.30 -4.48 80.78
C LEU A 1020 23.00 -4.17 82.25
N TYR A 1021 22.06 -4.90 82.84
CA TYR A 1021 21.71 -4.77 84.25
C TYR A 1021 22.89 -5.11 85.17
N ALA A 1022 23.67 -6.14 84.84
CA ALA A 1022 24.91 -6.45 85.53
C ALA A 1022 25.95 -5.33 85.39
N ALA A 1023 26.08 -4.71 84.20
CA ALA A 1023 27.00 -3.60 83.97
C ALA A 1023 26.64 -2.37 84.82
N LYS A 1024 25.34 -2.06 84.93
CA LYS A 1024 24.83 -1.00 85.80
C LYS A 1024 25.13 -1.26 87.28
N ARG A 1025 25.02 -2.51 87.75
CA ARG A 1025 25.35 -2.89 89.15
C ARG A 1025 26.85 -2.85 89.44
N ALA A 1026 27.69 -3.13 88.45
CA ALA A 1026 29.14 -3.13 88.57
C ALA A 1026 29.78 -1.73 88.58
N GLY A 1027 28.97 -0.66 88.58
CA GLY A 1027 29.44 0.72 88.69
C GLY A 1027 29.11 1.63 87.51
N LYS A 1028 28.30 1.18 86.53
CA LYS A 1028 27.93 1.93 85.31
C LYS A 1028 29.13 2.19 84.40
N ASP A 1029 28.91 2.89 83.27
CA ASP A 1029 29.92 3.25 82.25
C ASP A 1029 30.82 2.07 81.81
N GLN A 1030 30.20 0.91 81.60
CA GLN A 1030 30.93 -0.28 81.19
C GLN A 1030 30.08 -1.19 80.30
N SER A 1031 30.77 -2.10 79.62
CA SER A 1031 30.13 -3.16 78.84
C SER A 1031 30.39 -4.53 79.45
N LEU A 1032 29.33 -5.33 79.59
CA LEU A 1032 29.44 -6.74 80.00
C LEU A 1032 28.86 -7.65 78.92
N VAL A 1033 29.49 -8.80 78.72
CA VAL A 1033 28.96 -9.86 77.85
C VAL A 1033 28.24 -10.87 78.73
N PHE A 1034 27.06 -11.29 78.29
CA PHE A 1034 26.30 -12.35 78.94
C PHE A 1034 27.09 -13.66 78.91
N THR A 1035 27.34 -14.23 80.08
CA THR A 1035 27.93 -15.57 80.25
C THR A 1035 26.92 -16.45 80.97
N ILE A 1036 26.71 -17.66 80.48
CA ILE A 1036 25.90 -18.66 81.18
C ILE A 1036 26.76 -19.22 82.32
N ASP A 1037 26.42 -18.92 83.58
CA ASP A 1037 27.02 -19.59 84.73
C ASP A 1037 26.65 -21.08 84.66
N SER A 1038 27.65 -21.93 84.45
CA SER A 1038 27.49 -23.39 84.35
C SER A 1038 27.39 -24.06 85.72
N ASP A 1039 26.55 -23.54 86.62
CA ASP A 1039 26.21 -24.17 87.90
C ASP A 1039 24.81 -23.72 88.37
N THR A 1040 23.87 -24.68 88.39
CA THR A 1040 22.41 -24.70 88.71
C THR A 1040 21.53 -24.92 87.46
N ASP A 1041 20.82 -26.03 87.22
CA ASP A 1041 20.46 -27.22 87.99
C ASP A 1041 20.36 -28.45 87.07
N SER A 1042 20.51 -29.63 87.71
CA SER A 1042 20.09 -30.96 87.28
C SER A 1042 18.60 -31.10 87.00
#